data_AF-A0A419W608-F1
#
_entry.id   AF-A0A419W608-F1
#
_cell.length_a   1.000
_cell.length_b   1.000
_cell.length_c   1.000
_cell.angle_alpha   90.00
_cell.angle_beta   90.00
_cell.angle_gamma   90.00
#
_symmetry.space_group_name_H-M   'P 1'
#
loop_
_entity.id
_entity.type
_entity.pdbx_description
1 polymer ?
#
loop_
_entity_poly.entity_id
_entity_poly.type
_entity_poly.pdbx_seq_one_letter_code
_entity_poly.pdbx_strand_id
1 'polypeptide(L)'
;MDKSKTGLITAITKCFLVFAGLISFVSCKTQPLQTDAYLFVYFTGNGPGEEAIRYAVSTDGYNYRALNDNQPVLDSKKISTSGGVRDPHILRGADDKTFYMVATDLYVPEQGWNNFAMILMKSTDLINWETSVINIPNTYPDQFADVDRVWAPQTIYDEVTGKYMVYFSMKDKGNHPDIIYYAYANKDFTGLEEAPKQLYFPPVESNTKACIDGDIIPYEGKFYLFHKAEDGDPGIKLAISDKLTEGYQLVSDKRVDSQTVPVEGSGIFKLNNTNEYILMYDMYTSGRYQFTKSADLQHFSVIDEEISMNFHPRHGTVLPITTEEYNRLMTTYGKADDLFIAATSDQLKKNNVAINGEKKTIHLPVKVGTDLTAFDPMITAWKGITVAPEGPQDFSKGPVEYTFTIVGQDPVTYLLTAAEDHNPALVGFYADPQVLYSQKTGKYYIYPTSDGFTGWSGYYFKVFSSDDLVNWKDEGKILDMKAGDVPWADGSSWAPTIVEKKVGDDYKYYYYFSGNYVAGGGKQIGVAVADNPTGPFVAEKEPMITESPVGWGQQIDPCAFIDPASGKSYIYWGNGYLAAAELNDDMISIKPKTIKVLTPDGGTLEDYAFREGVYVIYREGTYYFMWSVDDTGSANYHVAYGTSKSPMGPIKVAEKPIVLIQDAANGIYGTGHHSVVKVPGKDEWYIVYHRINNKHLSDGPGYHREVCIDKMEFNADGTIKQVSPTVKGISPVE
;
A
#
# COMPACT_ATOMS: atom_id res chain seq x y z
N MET A 1 14.75 -1.11 89.20
CA MET A 1 14.08 -1.08 90.52
C MET A 1 12.95 -0.07 90.40
N ASP A 2 11.70 -0.29 90.77
CA ASP A 2 10.95 -1.47 91.14
C ASP A 2 9.46 -1.10 90.97
N LYS A 3 8.67 -2.11 90.61
CA LYS A 3 7.22 -2.31 90.63
C LYS A 3 6.33 -1.23 91.31
N SER A 4 5.16 -0.99 90.74
CA SER A 4 3.94 -1.72 91.16
C SER A 4 2.67 -1.34 90.38
N LYS A 5 1.99 -2.39 89.90
CA LYS A 5 0.54 -2.48 89.61
C LYS A 5 -0.20 -2.48 90.97
N THR A 6 -1.49 -2.20 91.20
CA THR A 6 -2.74 -2.60 90.53
C THR A 6 -3.88 -2.06 91.42
N GLY A 7 -5.09 -1.77 90.89
CA GLY A 7 -6.29 -1.65 91.74
C GLY A 7 -7.44 -0.85 91.10
N LEU A 8 -8.58 -1.51 90.91
CA LEU A 8 -9.74 -1.16 90.08
C LEU A 8 -10.94 -0.67 90.94
N ILE A 9 -11.97 -0.08 90.29
CA ILE A 9 -13.43 0.03 90.63
C ILE A 9 -13.93 1.45 91.03
N THR A 10 -14.57 2.22 90.11
CA THR A 10 -16.04 2.43 89.83
C THR A 10 -16.59 3.64 90.63
N ALA A 11 -17.34 4.66 90.17
CA ALA A 11 -18.27 4.84 89.04
C ALA A 11 -18.70 6.33 88.85
N ILE A 12 -19.17 6.67 87.64
CA ILE A 12 -20.24 7.65 87.25
C ILE A 12 -19.86 9.15 87.32
N THR A 13 -19.83 9.92 86.21
CA THR A 13 -21.03 10.46 85.53
C THR A 13 -20.77 10.95 84.10
N LYS A 14 -21.55 10.38 83.17
CA LYS A 14 -22.07 10.84 81.86
C LYS A 14 -21.56 12.14 81.22
N CYS A 15 -21.03 12.00 79.99
CA CYS A 15 -21.34 12.88 78.87
C CYS A 15 -21.66 12.01 77.64
N PHE A 16 -22.85 12.20 77.07
CA PHE A 16 -23.30 11.59 75.83
C PHE A 16 -22.58 12.27 74.66
N LEU A 17 -21.83 11.51 73.87
CA LEU A 17 -21.37 11.89 72.54
C LEU A 17 -21.75 10.76 71.58
N VAL A 18 -22.64 11.10 70.65
CA VAL A 18 -23.08 10.24 69.55
C VAL A 18 -21.91 10.09 68.57
N PHE A 19 -21.36 8.88 68.45
CA PHE A 19 -20.41 8.52 67.41
C PHE A 19 -21.18 7.93 66.23
N ALA A 20 -21.36 8.72 65.17
CA ALA A 20 -21.74 8.20 63.86
C ALA A 20 -20.47 7.69 63.17
N GLY A 21 -20.32 6.37 63.06
CA GLY A 21 -19.24 5.76 62.28
C GLY A 21 -19.50 5.93 60.79
N LEU A 22 -18.70 6.77 60.12
CA LEU A 22 -18.55 6.72 58.66
C LEU A 22 -17.67 5.51 58.31
N ILE A 23 -18.30 4.41 57.90
CA ILE A 23 -17.63 3.36 57.14
C ILE A 23 -17.50 3.90 55.72
N SER A 24 -16.30 4.35 55.37
CA SER A 24 -15.96 4.73 54.00
C SER A 24 -15.73 3.44 53.20
N PHE A 25 -16.70 3.02 52.42
CA PHE A 25 -16.51 2.00 51.39
C PHE A 25 -15.59 2.59 50.31
N VAL A 26 -14.29 2.29 50.40
CA VAL A 26 -13.38 2.48 49.26
C VAL A 26 -13.75 1.39 48.25
N SER A 27 -14.55 1.76 47.26
CA SER A 27 -14.79 0.94 46.08
C SER A 27 -13.44 0.77 45.38
N CYS A 28 -12.86 -0.43 45.47
CA CYS A 28 -11.72 -0.83 44.67
C CYS A 28 -12.19 -0.88 43.21
N LYS A 29 -12.08 0.24 42.49
CA LYS A 29 -12.21 0.23 41.02
C LYS A 29 -11.00 -0.54 40.51
N THR A 30 -11.23 -1.74 39.99
CA THR A 30 -10.26 -2.46 39.18
C THR A 30 -9.74 -1.51 38.10
N GLN A 31 -8.41 -1.40 37.97
CA GLN A 31 -7.84 -0.63 36.87
C GLN A 31 -8.29 -1.26 35.55
N PRO A 32 -8.65 -0.44 34.54
CA PRO A 32 -9.01 -0.97 33.23
C PRO A 32 -7.83 -1.76 32.65
N LEU A 33 -8.13 -2.87 31.98
CA LEU A 33 -7.13 -3.72 31.33
C LEU A 33 -6.33 -2.88 30.32
N GLN A 34 -5.00 -2.90 30.44
CA GLN A 34 -4.13 -2.21 29.51
C GLN A 34 -3.86 -3.09 28.28
N THR A 35 -4.20 -2.58 27.10
CA THR A 35 -3.91 -3.17 25.80
C THR A 35 -2.80 -2.40 25.10
N ASP A 36 -1.84 -3.12 24.51
CA ASP A 36 -0.64 -2.53 23.89
C ASP A 36 -0.43 -3.00 22.44
N ALA A 37 -1.35 -3.84 21.93
CA ALA A 37 -1.29 -4.41 20.60
C ALA A 37 -2.71 -4.73 20.12
N TYR A 38 -2.81 -5.27 18.91
CA TYR A 38 -4.06 -5.64 18.25
C TYR A 38 -3.93 -7.01 17.59
N LEU A 39 -5.02 -7.78 17.62
CA LEU A 39 -5.26 -8.99 16.84
C LEU A 39 -6.29 -8.68 15.77
N PHE A 40 -5.93 -8.82 14.50
CA PHE A 40 -6.87 -8.79 13.38
C PHE A 40 -7.24 -10.22 13.00
N VAL A 41 -8.52 -10.54 13.07
CA VAL A 41 -9.11 -11.82 12.64
C VAL A 41 -9.86 -11.62 11.33
N TYR A 42 -9.53 -12.40 10.29
CA TYR A 42 -10.05 -12.21 8.93
C TYR A 42 -10.08 -13.53 8.14
N PHE A 43 -10.60 -13.48 6.90
CA PHE A 43 -10.43 -14.51 5.86
C PHE A 43 -9.98 -13.84 4.55
N THR A 44 -9.67 -14.57 3.47
CA THR A 44 -8.96 -13.97 2.31
C THR A 44 -9.76 -13.92 1.01
N GLY A 45 -10.91 -14.58 0.92
CA GLY A 45 -11.59 -14.72 -0.38
C GLY A 45 -12.67 -15.79 -0.41
N ASN A 46 -13.02 -16.23 -1.62
CA ASN A 46 -14.14 -17.15 -1.89
C ASN A 46 -13.67 -18.44 -2.57
N GLY A 47 -12.38 -18.56 -2.86
CA GLY A 47 -11.76 -19.71 -3.48
C GLY A 47 -11.42 -20.83 -2.49
N PRO A 48 -11.00 -22.00 -3.00
CA PRO A 48 -10.63 -23.14 -2.16
C PRO A 48 -9.59 -22.76 -1.09
N GLY A 49 -9.94 -22.91 0.18
CA GLY A 49 -9.08 -22.60 1.33
C GLY A 49 -9.01 -21.12 1.71
N GLU A 50 -9.69 -20.22 1.00
CA GLU A 50 -9.72 -18.78 1.32
C GLU A 50 -10.77 -18.45 2.40
N GLU A 51 -11.82 -19.27 2.51
CA GLU A 51 -12.90 -19.21 3.51
C GLU A 51 -12.46 -19.92 4.79
N ALA A 52 -11.45 -19.36 5.45
CA ALA A 52 -10.90 -19.89 6.69
C ALA A 52 -10.37 -18.77 7.57
N ILE A 53 -10.44 -18.97 8.89
CA ILE A 53 -10.04 -17.98 9.88
C ILE A 53 -8.51 -17.85 9.92
N ARG A 54 -8.03 -16.62 9.79
CA ARG A 54 -6.62 -16.22 9.82
C ARG A 54 -6.41 -15.10 10.83
N TYR A 55 -5.18 -15.01 11.35
CA TYR A 55 -4.78 -13.98 12.31
C TYR A 55 -3.66 -13.11 11.74
N ALA A 56 -3.69 -11.84 12.10
CA ALA A 56 -2.58 -10.91 11.98
C ALA A 56 -2.46 -10.10 13.27
N VAL A 57 -1.27 -9.59 13.57
CA VAL A 57 -1.04 -8.75 14.76
C VAL A 57 -0.41 -7.42 14.38
N SER A 58 -0.67 -6.41 15.21
CA SER A 58 -0.11 -5.07 15.10
C SER A 58 0.19 -4.52 16.49
N THR A 59 1.22 -3.67 16.62
CA THR A 59 1.53 -2.98 17.89
C THR A 59 1.08 -1.53 17.92
N ASP A 60 0.67 -0.97 16.78
CA ASP A 60 0.26 0.43 16.64
C ASP A 60 -1.16 0.60 16.07
N GLY A 61 -1.73 -0.44 15.46
CA GLY A 61 -3.05 -0.42 14.83
C GLY A 61 -3.01 0.00 13.36
N TYR A 62 -1.81 0.22 12.80
CA TYR A 62 -1.56 0.67 11.43
C TYR A 62 -0.76 -0.35 10.62
N ASN A 63 0.23 -0.99 11.24
CA ASN A 63 1.10 -1.96 10.60
C ASN A 63 0.73 -3.37 11.06
N TYR A 64 0.03 -4.12 10.22
CA TYR A 64 -0.39 -5.49 10.52
C TYR A 64 0.46 -6.51 9.78
N ARG A 65 0.73 -7.63 10.43
CA ARG A 65 1.42 -8.75 9.80
C ARG A 65 0.69 -10.05 10.07
N ALA A 66 0.42 -10.80 9.01
CA ALA A 66 -0.19 -12.12 9.09
C ALA A 66 0.68 -13.06 9.93
N LEU A 67 0.04 -13.81 10.81
CA LEU A 67 0.64 -14.92 11.53
C LEU A 67 0.51 -16.21 10.71
N ASN A 68 1.28 -17.22 11.09
CA ASN A 68 1.22 -18.56 10.50
C ASN A 68 1.42 -18.57 8.97
N ASP A 69 2.29 -17.72 8.43
CA ASP A 69 2.52 -17.56 6.98
C ASP A 69 1.23 -17.28 6.19
N ASN A 70 0.33 -16.52 6.82
CA ASN A 70 -1.02 -16.25 6.32
C ASN A 70 -1.81 -17.55 6.04
N GLN A 71 -1.52 -18.67 6.73
CA GLN A 71 -2.28 -19.93 6.71
C GLN A 71 -3.38 -19.94 7.79
N PRO A 72 -4.45 -20.75 7.64
CA PRO A 72 -5.54 -20.75 8.61
C PRO A 72 -5.06 -21.15 10.00
N VAL A 73 -5.57 -20.49 11.04
CA VAL A 73 -5.26 -20.83 12.44
C VAL A 73 -6.20 -21.88 13.00
N LEU A 74 -7.32 -22.13 12.31
CA LEU A 74 -8.32 -23.15 12.63
C LEU A 74 -8.67 -23.96 11.37
N ASP A 75 -8.99 -25.23 11.58
CA ASP A 75 -9.44 -26.14 10.52
C ASP A 75 -10.94 -25.95 10.28
N SER A 76 -11.31 -25.21 9.23
CA SER A 76 -12.71 -24.91 8.88
C SER A 76 -13.59 -26.16 8.83
N LYS A 77 -13.06 -27.31 8.38
CA LYS A 77 -13.83 -28.57 8.27
C LYS A 77 -14.19 -29.19 9.61
N LYS A 78 -13.49 -28.82 10.69
CA LYS A 78 -13.78 -29.30 12.05
C LYS A 78 -14.75 -28.41 12.80
N ILE A 79 -14.80 -27.13 12.44
CA ILE A 79 -15.57 -26.12 13.18
C ILE A 79 -16.88 -25.73 12.50
N SER A 80 -17.04 -26.05 11.21
CA SER A 80 -18.19 -25.69 10.39
C SER A 80 -18.87 -26.93 9.81
N THR A 81 -20.11 -26.77 9.34
CA THR A 81 -20.84 -27.82 8.61
C THR A 81 -20.61 -27.77 7.11
N SER A 82 -20.27 -26.61 6.55
CA SER A 82 -19.97 -26.43 5.13
C SER A 82 -18.53 -26.82 4.73
N GLY A 83 -17.60 -26.77 5.67
CA GLY A 83 -16.16 -26.86 5.39
C GLY A 83 -15.49 -25.51 5.15
N GLY A 84 -16.23 -24.41 5.14
CA GLY A 84 -15.75 -23.03 4.99
C GLY A 84 -16.28 -22.10 6.08
N VAL A 85 -15.49 -21.08 6.41
CA VAL A 85 -15.81 -20.10 7.47
C VAL A 85 -15.45 -18.69 7.02
N ARG A 86 -16.36 -17.75 7.23
CA ARG A 86 -16.22 -16.35 6.77
C ARG A 86 -16.69 -15.35 7.83
N ASP A 87 -16.40 -14.08 7.57
CA ASP A 87 -16.89 -12.94 8.36
C ASP A 87 -16.67 -13.10 9.88
N PRO A 88 -15.45 -13.43 10.34
CA PRO A 88 -15.21 -13.65 11.75
C PRO A 88 -15.29 -12.34 12.54
N HIS A 89 -16.09 -12.35 13.61
CA HIS A 89 -16.12 -11.28 14.61
C HIS A 89 -15.66 -11.81 15.97
N ILE A 90 -14.73 -11.10 16.62
CA ILE A 90 -14.14 -11.49 17.90
C ILE A 90 -14.38 -10.41 18.97
N LEU A 91 -14.70 -10.86 20.18
CA LEU A 91 -14.99 -10.01 21.34
C LEU A 91 -14.24 -10.51 22.58
N ARG A 92 -13.62 -9.59 23.33
CA ARG A 92 -13.18 -9.86 24.70
C ARG A 92 -14.38 -9.81 25.65
N GLY A 93 -14.53 -10.86 26.44
CA GLY A 93 -15.57 -10.96 27.45
C GLY A 93 -15.40 -9.94 28.58
N ALA A 94 -16.50 -9.60 29.23
CA ALA A 94 -16.54 -8.68 30.38
C ALA A 94 -15.77 -9.17 31.62
N ASP A 95 -15.28 -10.41 31.60
CA ASP A 95 -14.40 -10.97 32.63
C ASP A 95 -12.91 -10.74 32.35
N ASP A 96 -12.57 -10.06 31.24
CA ASP A 96 -11.23 -9.80 30.71
C ASP A 96 -10.38 -11.05 30.41
N LYS A 97 -10.97 -12.25 30.48
CA LYS A 97 -10.27 -13.53 30.39
C LYS A 97 -10.80 -14.43 29.28
N THR A 98 -12.08 -14.32 28.98
CA THR A 98 -12.74 -15.13 27.95
C THR A 98 -12.82 -14.35 26.66
N PHE A 99 -12.66 -15.04 25.54
CA PHE A 99 -12.84 -14.52 24.19
C PHE A 99 -13.96 -15.27 23.51
N TYR A 100 -14.81 -14.52 22.81
CA TYR A 100 -15.92 -15.06 22.04
C TYR A 100 -15.70 -14.71 20.58
N MET A 101 -15.87 -15.68 19.70
CA MET A 101 -15.82 -15.43 18.27
C MET A 101 -17.07 -16.02 17.62
N VAL A 102 -17.62 -15.31 16.64
CA VAL A 102 -18.69 -15.80 15.79
C VAL A 102 -18.27 -15.69 14.34
N ALA A 103 -18.80 -16.56 13.49
CA ALA A 103 -18.48 -16.56 12.07
C ALA A 103 -19.62 -17.16 11.23
N THR A 104 -19.67 -16.79 9.96
CA THR A 104 -20.56 -17.37 8.96
C THR A 104 -20.11 -18.78 8.59
N ASP A 105 -21.02 -19.77 8.61
CA ASP A 105 -20.78 -21.13 8.11
C ASP A 105 -21.14 -21.20 6.61
N LEU A 106 -20.13 -21.10 5.74
CA LEU A 106 -20.33 -21.13 4.28
C LEU A 106 -19.06 -21.57 3.55
N TYR A 107 -19.26 -22.44 2.55
CA TYR A 107 -18.26 -22.76 1.53
C TYR A 107 -18.79 -22.44 0.12
N VAL A 108 -18.46 -21.26 -0.41
CA VAL A 108 -18.99 -20.74 -1.70
C VAL A 108 -18.76 -21.69 -2.87
N PRO A 109 -17.57 -22.33 -3.04
CA PRO A 109 -17.31 -23.21 -4.19
C PRO A 109 -18.30 -24.37 -4.34
N GLU A 110 -18.90 -24.83 -3.25
CA GLU A 110 -19.88 -25.94 -3.28
C GLU A 110 -21.32 -25.48 -3.04
N GLN A 111 -21.53 -24.44 -2.23
CA GLN A 111 -22.86 -24.05 -1.75
C GLN A 111 -23.41 -22.78 -2.43
N GLY A 112 -22.60 -22.08 -3.23
CA GLY A 112 -22.96 -20.77 -3.75
C GLY A 112 -23.13 -19.75 -2.63
N TRP A 113 -24.22 -18.97 -2.66
CA TRP A 113 -24.52 -17.93 -1.66
C TRP A 113 -25.68 -18.31 -0.73
N ASN A 114 -25.89 -19.59 -0.50
CA ASN A 114 -26.92 -20.08 0.41
C ASN A 114 -26.26 -20.59 1.68
N ASN A 115 -26.70 -20.10 2.84
CA ASN A 115 -26.20 -20.55 4.13
C ASN A 115 -27.29 -20.47 5.21
N PHE A 116 -27.19 -21.33 6.20
CA PHE A 116 -28.27 -21.50 7.18
C PHE A 116 -27.76 -21.42 8.61
N ALA A 117 -26.45 -21.27 8.79
CA ALA A 117 -25.81 -21.47 10.06
C ALA A 117 -24.72 -20.43 10.34
N MET A 118 -24.50 -20.25 11.64
CA MET A 118 -23.38 -19.50 12.19
C MET A 118 -22.62 -20.40 13.17
N ILE A 119 -21.36 -20.07 13.39
CA ILE A 119 -20.46 -20.75 14.30
C ILE A 119 -20.26 -19.85 15.51
N LEU A 120 -20.40 -20.40 16.70
CA LEU A 120 -20.03 -19.76 17.97
C LEU A 120 -18.77 -20.44 18.49
N MET A 121 -17.84 -19.64 18.98
CA MET A 121 -16.56 -20.11 19.48
C MET A 121 -16.20 -19.39 20.78
N LYS A 122 -15.59 -20.13 21.69
CA LYS A 122 -15.14 -19.63 23.00
C LYS A 122 -13.72 -20.07 23.30
N SER A 123 -12.90 -19.15 23.81
CA SER A 123 -11.51 -19.42 24.19
C SER A 123 -11.12 -18.63 25.44
N THR A 124 -10.08 -19.06 26.14
CA THR A 124 -9.41 -18.28 27.19
C THR A 124 -7.98 -17.89 26.81
N ASP A 125 -7.51 -18.32 25.64
CA ASP A 125 -6.11 -18.15 25.25
C ASP A 125 -5.88 -17.68 23.82
N LEU A 126 -6.94 -17.51 23.02
CA LEU A 126 -6.95 -17.16 21.59
C LEU A 126 -6.39 -18.25 20.66
N ILE A 127 -6.01 -19.42 21.17
CA ILE A 127 -5.40 -20.51 20.40
C ILE A 127 -6.34 -21.70 20.36
N ASN A 128 -6.83 -22.11 21.52
CA ASN A 128 -7.70 -23.25 21.69
C ASN A 128 -9.15 -22.77 21.78
N TRP A 129 -10.00 -23.27 20.89
CA TRP A 129 -11.38 -22.83 20.75
C TRP A 129 -12.35 -23.99 20.95
N GLU A 130 -13.30 -23.83 21.86
CA GLU A 130 -14.52 -24.62 21.92
C GLU A 130 -15.49 -24.08 20.87
N THR A 131 -16.15 -24.96 20.11
CA THR A 131 -16.99 -24.56 18.97
C THR A 131 -18.40 -25.16 19.05
N SER A 132 -19.39 -24.42 18.54
CA SER A 132 -20.77 -24.86 18.37
C SER A 132 -21.35 -24.26 17.09
N VAL A 133 -22.25 -24.98 16.42
CA VAL A 133 -22.92 -24.52 15.21
C VAL A 133 -24.41 -24.33 15.50
N ILE A 134 -24.95 -23.19 15.09
CA ILE A 134 -26.38 -22.89 15.17
C ILE A 134 -26.93 -22.81 13.75
N ASN A 135 -27.68 -23.82 13.35
CA ASN A 135 -28.46 -23.78 12.11
C ASN A 135 -29.84 -23.19 12.42
N ILE A 136 -30.13 -21.99 11.90
CA ILE A 136 -31.34 -21.21 12.25
C ILE A 136 -32.63 -21.94 11.88
N PRO A 137 -32.84 -22.41 10.63
CA PRO A 137 -34.03 -23.18 10.26
C PRO A 137 -34.26 -24.43 11.12
N ASN A 138 -33.19 -25.14 11.49
CA ASN A 138 -33.30 -26.35 12.30
C ASN A 138 -33.57 -26.05 13.78
N THR A 139 -33.03 -24.94 14.30
CA THR A 139 -33.14 -24.57 15.72
C THR A 139 -34.49 -23.91 16.01
N TYR A 140 -35.01 -23.12 15.07
CA TYR A 140 -36.26 -22.36 15.21
C TYR A 140 -37.24 -22.62 14.06
N PRO A 141 -37.66 -23.87 13.82
CA PRO A 141 -38.47 -24.23 12.65
C PRO A 141 -39.84 -23.53 12.63
N ASP A 142 -40.43 -23.26 13.79
CA ASP A 142 -41.76 -22.63 13.87
C ASP A 142 -41.77 -21.16 13.39
N GLN A 143 -40.61 -20.50 13.38
CA GLN A 143 -40.49 -19.07 13.07
C GLN A 143 -39.58 -18.78 11.88
N PHE A 144 -38.58 -19.64 11.64
CA PHE A 144 -37.49 -19.36 10.71
C PHE A 144 -37.17 -20.54 9.77
N ALA A 145 -38.11 -21.47 9.55
CA ALA A 145 -37.93 -22.57 8.58
C ALA A 145 -37.66 -22.11 7.14
N ASP A 146 -38.10 -20.90 6.79
CA ASP A 146 -37.91 -20.30 5.46
C ASP A 146 -36.69 -19.39 5.34
N VAL A 147 -35.82 -19.34 6.35
CA VAL A 147 -34.53 -18.63 6.22
C VAL A 147 -33.66 -19.32 5.17
N ASP A 148 -33.12 -18.51 4.27
CA ASP A 148 -32.27 -18.93 3.15
C ASP A 148 -30.80 -18.48 3.32
N ARG A 149 -30.60 -17.45 4.14
CA ARG A 149 -29.27 -16.85 4.42
C ARG A 149 -29.14 -16.36 5.85
N VAL A 150 -27.95 -16.55 6.43
CA VAL A 150 -27.51 -16.08 7.76
C VAL A 150 -26.10 -15.52 7.63
N TRP A 151 -25.94 -14.19 7.61
CA TRP A 151 -24.66 -13.53 7.30
C TRP A 151 -24.05 -12.78 8.47
N ALA A 152 -22.72 -12.77 8.47
CA ALA A 152 -21.89 -11.83 9.22
C ALA A 152 -22.32 -11.67 10.67
N PRO A 153 -22.34 -12.76 11.45
CA PRO A 153 -22.65 -12.65 12.86
C PRO A 153 -21.57 -11.84 13.57
N GLN A 154 -22.01 -11.02 14.51
CA GLN A 154 -21.17 -10.20 15.38
C GLN A 154 -21.65 -10.30 16.83
N THR A 155 -20.81 -9.85 17.76
CA THR A 155 -21.04 -10.01 19.20
C THR A 155 -20.79 -8.71 19.96
N ILE A 156 -21.62 -8.46 20.97
CA ILE A 156 -21.43 -7.32 21.89
C ILE A 156 -21.91 -7.71 23.29
N TYR A 157 -21.23 -7.18 24.32
CA TYR A 157 -21.66 -7.35 25.70
C TYR A 157 -22.70 -6.29 26.09
N ASP A 158 -23.83 -6.75 26.61
CA ASP A 158 -24.89 -5.90 27.13
C ASP A 158 -24.75 -5.76 28.65
N GLU A 159 -24.26 -4.60 29.09
CA GLU A 159 -24.07 -4.30 30.51
C GLU A 159 -25.39 -4.27 31.30
N VAL A 160 -26.53 -4.01 30.64
CA VAL A 160 -27.84 -3.92 31.31
C VAL A 160 -28.34 -5.30 31.70
N THR A 161 -28.19 -6.28 30.80
CA THR A 161 -28.64 -7.66 31.06
C THR A 161 -27.54 -8.57 31.60
N GLY A 162 -26.28 -8.15 31.46
CA GLY A 162 -25.11 -8.95 31.83
C GLY A 162 -24.83 -10.11 30.87
N LYS A 163 -25.32 -10.03 29.63
CA LYS A 163 -25.29 -11.11 28.63
C LYS A 163 -24.57 -10.69 27.36
N TYR A 164 -24.15 -11.67 26.57
CA TYR A 164 -23.61 -11.43 25.23
C TYR A 164 -24.74 -11.50 24.21
N MET A 165 -24.89 -10.44 23.43
CA MET A 165 -25.80 -10.39 22.30
C MET A 165 -25.06 -10.81 21.04
N VAL A 166 -25.65 -11.72 20.26
CA VAL A 166 -25.23 -12.06 18.90
C VAL A 166 -26.20 -11.39 17.95
N TYR A 167 -25.69 -10.67 16.96
CA TYR A 167 -26.48 -9.99 15.95
C TYR A 167 -25.92 -10.30 14.56
N PHE A 168 -26.80 -10.45 13.58
CA PHE A 168 -26.48 -11.04 12.28
C PHE A 168 -27.57 -10.69 11.27
N SER A 169 -27.27 -10.83 9.99
CA SER A 169 -28.26 -10.55 8.94
C SER A 169 -28.94 -11.84 8.49
N MET A 170 -30.24 -11.78 8.21
CA MET A 170 -30.96 -12.91 7.65
C MET A 170 -31.79 -12.51 6.44
N LYS A 171 -31.93 -13.46 5.52
CA LYS A 171 -32.87 -13.39 4.40
C LYS A 171 -33.81 -14.59 4.45
N ASP A 172 -35.09 -14.34 4.27
CA ASP A 172 -36.06 -15.41 4.02
C ASP A 172 -36.12 -15.77 2.51
N LYS A 173 -36.80 -16.88 2.18
CA LYS A 173 -37.06 -17.32 0.80
C LYS A 173 -38.08 -16.47 0.06
N GLY A 174 -38.87 -15.67 0.78
CA GLY A 174 -39.64 -14.59 0.19
C GLY A 174 -38.68 -13.59 -0.44
N ASN A 175 -39.14 -12.83 -1.42
CA ASN A 175 -38.30 -11.85 -2.11
C ASN A 175 -38.05 -10.59 -1.24
N HIS A 176 -37.99 -10.75 0.08
CA HIS A 176 -37.71 -9.71 1.05
C HIS A 176 -36.19 -9.47 1.14
N PRO A 177 -35.77 -8.24 1.48
CA PRO A 177 -34.36 -7.92 1.64
C PRO A 177 -33.74 -8.60 2.86
N ASP A 178 -32.43 -8.82 2.81
CA ASP A 178 -31.62 -9.19 3.97
C ASP A 178 -31.66 -8.05 5.00
N ILE A 179 -31.94 -8.36 6.26
CA ILE A 179 -32.04 -7.39 7.36
C ILE A 179 -31.43 -7.95 8.66
N ILE A 180 -31.14 -7.06 9.61
CA ILE A 180 -30.38 -7.38 10.83
C ILE A 180 -31.30 -7.85 11.97
N TYR A 181 -30.96 -8.98 12.55
CA TYR A 181 -31.58 -9.60 13.73
C TYR A 181 -30.59 -9.69 14.88
N TYR A 182 -31.10 -9.96 16.09
CA TYR A 182 -30.31 -10.24 17.28
C TYR A 182 -30.96 -11.32 18.15
N ALA A 183 -30.14 -11.96 18.98
CA ALA A 183 -30.56 -12.77 20.12
C ALA A 183 -29.44 -12.80 21.18
N TYR A 184 -29.79 -13.08 22.43
CA TYR A 184 -28.78 -13.31 23.46
C TYR A 184 -28.23 -14.73 23.38
N ALA A 185 -26.91 -14.88 23.48
CA ALA A 185 -26.27 -16.17 23.63
C ALA A 185 -26.59 -16.77 25.00
N ASN A 186 -26.69 -18.10 25.06
CA ASN A 186 -26.79 -18.83 26.32
C ASN A 186 -25.50 -18.68 27.14
N LYS A 187 -25.55 -19.03 28.43
CA LYS A 187 -24.43 -18.87 29.37
C LYS A 187 -23.13 -19.55 28.92
N ASP A 188 -23.25 -20.69 28.26
CA ASP A 188 -22.10 -21.49 27.81
C ASP A 188 -21.54 -21.01 26.46
N PHE A 189 -22.22 -20.07 25.80
CA PHE A 189 -21.92 -19.55 24.47
C PHE A 189 -21.94 -20.64 23.38
N THR A 190 -22.88 -21.56 23.48
CA THR A 190 -23.06 -22.70 22.54
C THR A 190 -24.34 -22.60 21.72
N GLY A 191 -25.19 -21.62 22.01
CA GLY A 191 -26.53 -21.47 21.43
C GLY A 191 -27.13 -20.09 21.74
N LEU A 192 -28.30 -19.79 21.19
CA LEU A 192 -29.09 -18.59 21.55
C LEU A 192 -30.18 -18.98 22.58
N GLU A 193 -30.48 -18.08 23.52
CA GLU A 193 -31.47 -18.33 24.58
C GLU A 193 -32.91 -18.35 24.07
N GLU A 194 -33.17 -17.61 23.01
CA GLU A 194 -34.49 -17.46 22.40
C GLU A 194 -34.35 -17.27 20.89
N ALA A 195 -35.47 -17.33 20.19
CA ALA A 195 -35.49 -17.10 18.76
C ALA A 195 -35.13 -15.65 18.41
N PRO A 196 -34.44 -15.40 17.28
CA PRO A 196 -33.99 -14.08 16.90
C PRO A 196 -35.13 -13.06 16.74
N LYS A 197 -34.83 -11.80 17.09
CA LYS A 197 -35.72 -10.64 16.92
C LYS A 197 -35.08 -9.66 15.95
N GLN A 198 -35.88 -9.00 15.13
CA GLN A 198 -35.35 -7.96 14.24
C GLN A 198 -34.76 -6.81 15.08
N LEU A 199 -33.52 -6.44 14.78
CA LEU A 199 -32.78 -5.41 15.51
C LEU A 199 -33.00 -4.02 14.91
N TYR A 200 -32.83 -3.93 13.59
CA TYR A 200 -32.88 -2.67 12.86
C TYR A 200 -34.03 -2.65 11.85
N PHE A 201 -34.77 -1.55 11.88
CA PHE A 201 -35.86 -1.26 10.97
C PHE A 201 -35.42 -0.09 10.09
N PRO A 202 -34.90 -0.34 8.87
CA PRO A 202 -34.52 0.75 7.99
C PRO A 202 -35.76 1.61 7.66
N PRO A 203 -35.58 2.91 7.34
CA PRO A 203 -36.69 3.77 6.93
C PRO A 203 -37.57 3.10 5.87
N VAL A 204 -38.89 3.34 5.88
CA VAL A 204 -39.86 2.63 4.99
C VAL A 204 -39.47 2.71 3.51
N GLU A 205 -38.90 3.86 3.09
CA GLU A 205 -38.42 4.08 1.72
C GLU A 205 -37.17 3.25 1.38
N SER A 206 -36.36 2.93 2.41
CA SER A 206 -35.16 2.08 2.37
C SER A 206 -35.47 0.60 2.59
N ASN A 207 -36.65 0.24 3.13
CA ASN A 207 -37.06 -1.13 3.47
C ASN A 207 -37.35 -2.04 2.25
N THR A 208 -36.91 -1.63 1.06
CA THR A 208 -37.02 -2.41 -0.19
C THR A 208 -35.68 -2.99 -0.64
N LYS A 209 -34.59 -2.73 0.10
CA LYS A 209 -33.21 -3.13 -0.22
C LYS A 209 -32.50 -3.71 1.01
N ALA A 210 -31.42 -4.45 0.76
CA ALA A 210 -30.67 -5.14 1.81
C ALA A 210 -29.96 -4.16 2.76
N CYS A 211 -29.94 -4.53 4.03
CA CYS A 211 -29.20 -3.89 5.10
C CYS A 211 -28.52 -4.98 5.93
N ILE A 212 -27.20 -5.11 5.78
CA ILE A 212 -26.43 -6.25 6.31
C ILE A 212 -25.12 -5.81 6.95
N ASP A 213 -24.33 -6.78 7.43
CA ASP A 213 -22.97 -6.58 7.93
C ASP A 213 -22.86 -5.47 8.98
N GLY A 214 -23.73 -5.54 10.00
CA GLY A 214 -23.77 -4.54 11.05
C GLY A 214 -22.63 -4.70 12.04
N ASP A 215 -22.05 -3.59 12.49
CA ASP A 215 -21.09 -3.51 13.61
C ASP A 215 -21.50 -2.40 14.59
N ILE A 216 -21.61 -2.74 15.87
CA ILE A 216 -22.13 -1.89 16.93
C ILE A 216 -21.03 -1.52 17.92
N ILE A 217 -20.81 -0.22 18.12
CA ILE A 217 -19.91 0.29 19.14
C ILE A 217 -20.64 1.21 20.15
N PRO A 218 -20.43 1.02 21.47
CA PRO A 218 -20.85 1.99 22.47
C PRO A 218 -20.01 3.26 22.40
N TYR A 219 -20.66 4.42 22.30
CA TYR A 219 -19.99 5.72 22.28
C TYR A 219 -20.88 6.78 22.93
N GLU A 220 -20.32 7.53 23.89
CA GLU A 220 -20.99 8.61 24.63
C GLU A 220 -22.38 8.24 25.18
N GLY A 221 -22.54 7.01 25.68
CA GLY A 221 -23.79 6.52 26.26
C GLY A 221 -24.87 6.10 25.25
N LYS A 222 -24.52 6.03 23.97
CA LYS A 222 -25.36 5.56 22.87
C LYS A 222 -24.70 4.38 22.16
N PHE A 223 -25.44 3.75 21.25
CA PHE A 223 -24.97 2.65 20.42
C PHE A 223 -24.97 3.08 18.94
N TYR A 224 -23.81 2.98 18.31
CA TYR A 224 -23.58 3.37 16.92
C TYR A 224 -23.50 2.09 16.09
N LEU A 225 -24.47 1.87 15.20
CA LEU A 225 -24.54 0.77 14.27
C LEU A 225 -24.04 1.24 12.90
N PHE A 226 -22.84 0.81 12.53
CA PHE A 226 -22.35 0.87 11.15
C PHE A 226 -22.89 -0.34 10.40
N HIS A 227 -23.42 -0.16 9.20
CA HIS A 227 -23.96 -1.27 8.43
C HIS A 227 -23.85 -1.03 6.93
N LYS A 228 -23.76 -2.10 6.15
CA LYS A 228 -23.89 -2.03 4.70
C LYS A 228 -25.34 -1.76 4.32
N ALA A 229 -25.56 -0.87 3.37
CA ALA A 229 -26.86 -0.55 2.82
C ALA A 229 -26.83 -0.55 1.29
N GLU A 230 -27.87 -1.12 0.66
CA GLU A 230 -28.01 -1.18 -0.80
C GLU A 230 -29.02 -0.17 -1.38
N ASP A 231 -29.53 0.74 -0.56
CA ASP A 231 -30.50 1.77 -0.93
C ASP A 231 -29.85 3.15 -1.17
N GLY A 232 -30.46 3.96 -2.03
CA GLY A 232 -30.07 5.36 -2.24
C GLY A 232 -28.63 5.50 -2.74
N ASP A 233 -27.75 5.94 -1.85
CA ASP A 233 -26.28 5.98 -2.00
C ASP A 233 -25.65 4.75 -1.29
N PRO A 234 -25.43 3.63 -2.01
CA PRO A 234 -25.02 2.37 -1.38
C PRO A 234 -23.61 2.44 -0.79
N GLY A 235 -23.44 1.86 0.40
CA GLY A 235 -22.18 1.90 1.14
C GLY A 235 -22.38 1.56 2.62
N ILE A 236 -21.41 1.92 3.45
CA ILE A 236 -21.52 1.85 4.91
C ILE A 236 -22.31 3.08 5.39
N LYS A 237 -23.40 2.87 6.12
CA LYS A 237 -24.22 3.92 6.74
C LYS A 237 -24.21 3.79 8.26
N LEU A 238 -24.62 4.86 8.93
CA LEU A 238 -24.64 4.95 10.39
C LEU A 238 -26.06 5.16 10.92
N ALA A 239 -26.46 4.28 11.84
CA ALA A 239 -27.66 4.44 12.67
C ALA A 239 -27.29 4.51 14.15
N ILE A 240 -27.99 5.34 14.93
CA ILE A 240 -27.70 5.56 16.36
C ILE A 240 -28.93 5.24 17.21
N SER A 241 -28.72 4.60 18.36
CA SER A 241 -29.77 4.37 19.37
C SER A 241 -29.31 4.70 20.80
N ASP A 242 -30.27 5.03 21.66
CA ASP A 242 -30.10 5.07 23.12
C ASP A 242 -30.13 3.68 23.77
N LYS A 243 -30.58 2.66 23.04
CA LYS A 243 -30.72 1.28 23.53
C LYS A 243 -30.10 0.30 22.55
N LEU A 244 -29.43 -0.71 23.08
CA LEU A 244 -28.72 -1.70 22.28
C LEU A 244 -29.64 -2.52 21.36
N THR A 245 -30.90 -2.75 21.76
CA THR A 245 -31.78 -3.74 21.11
C THR A 245 -32.93 -3.14 20.30
N GLU A 246 -33.10 -1.83 20.31
CA GLU A 246 -34.21 -1.15 19.63
C GLU A 246 -33.90 0.34 19.41
N GLY A 247 -34.66 1.01 18.55
CA GLY A 247 -34.66 2.48 18.47
C GLY A 247 -33.56 3.11 17.62
N TYR A 248 -32.83 2.31 16.84
CA TYR A 248 -31.82 2.81 15.90
C TYR A 248 -32.45 3.73 14.84
N GLN A 249 -31.91 4.93 14.73
CA GLN A 249 -32.31 5.94 13.75
C GLN A 249 -31.14 6.25 12.82
N LEU A 250 -31.39 6.20 11.51
CA LEU A 250 -30.42 6.56 10.49
C LEU A 250 -29.99 8.03 10.64
N VAL A 251 -28.69 8.29 10.74
CA VAL A 251 -28.14 9.65 10.89
C VAL A 251 -28.27 10.45 9.60
N SER A 252 -28.02 9.80 8.46
CA SER A 252 -28.03 10.40 7.13
C SER A 252 -28.32 9.34 6.06
N ASP A 253 -28.90 9.74 4.93
CA ASP A 253 -29.06 8.87 3.75
C ASP A 253 -27.74 8.62 3.00
N LYS A 254 -26.69 9.37 3.34
CA LYS A 254 -25.34 9.26 2.79
C LYS A 254 -24.53 8.17 3.47
N ARG A 255 -23.65 7.56 2.69
CA ARG A 255 -22.59 6.70 3.19
C ARG A 255 -21.58 7.48 4.03
N VAL A 256 -21.05 6.85 5.07
CA VAL A 256 -19.97 7.39 5.93
C VAL A 256 -18.59 6.91 5.50
N ASP A 257 -18.55 5.88 4.67
CA ASP A 257 -17.32 5.48 4.01
C ASP A 257 -16.97 6.46 2.88
N SER A 258 -15.68 6.66 2.61
CA SER A 258 -15.20 7.69 1.69
C SER A 258 -15.09 7.21 0.23
N GLN A 259 -15.92 6.26 -0.21
CA GLN A 259 -15.82 5.61 -1.51
C GLN A 259 -16.98 5.91 -2.47
N THR A 260 -16.74 5.60 -3.74
CA THR A 260 -17.76 5.60 -4.81
C THR A 260 -18.04 4.21 -5.37
N VAL A 261 -17.30 3.20 -4.90
CA VAL A 261 -17.44 1.79 -5.30
C VAL A 261 -18.21 1.00 -4.23
N PRO A 262 -18.76 -0.18 -4.56
CA PRO A 262 -19.39 -1.05 -3.56
C PRO A 262 -18.42 -1.47 -2.46
N VAL A 263 -18.90 -1.42 -1.22
CA VAL A 263 -18.15 -1.82 -0.02
C VAL A 263 -19.04 -2.68 0.89
N GLU A 264 -18.43 -3.48 1.76
CA GLU A 264 -19.13 -4.32 2.74
C GLU A 264 -18.28 -4.62 3.99
N GLY A 265 -18.87 -5.32 4.96
CA GLY A 265 -18.14 -5.81 6.12
C GLY A 265 -17.49 -4.73 6.97
N SER A 266 -18.29 -3.79 7.50
CA SER A 266 -17.76 -2.76 8.39
C SER A 266 -17.18 -3.37 9.67
N GLY A 267 -16.00 -2.89 10.07
CA GLY A 267 -15.38 -3.14 11.37
C GLY A 267 -14.95 -1.82 12.01
N ILE A 268 -15.38 -1.54 13.24
CA ILE A 268 -15.01 -0.35 14.01
C ILE A 268 -14.24 -0.74 15.27
N PHE A 269 -13.07 -0.13 15.48
CA PHE A 269 -12.30 -0.33 16.70
C PHE A 269 -11.66 0.96 17.18
N LYS A 270 -11.36 1.01 18.48
CA LYS A 270 -10.68 2.15 19.11
C LYS A 270 -9.17 1.94 19.08
N LEU A 271 -8.41 2.99 18.76
CA LEU A 271 -6.96 2.99 18.92
C LEU A 271 -6.57 3.08 20.41
N ASN A 272 -5.71 2.17 20.84
CA ASN A 272 -5.09 2.13 22.16
C ASN A 272 -4.48 3.49 22.50
N ASN A 273 -4.77 4.00 23.70
CA ASN A 273 -4.22 5.23 24.26
C ASN A 273 -4.58 6.52 23.48
N THR A 274 -5.56 6.50 22.59
CA THR A 274 -6.08 7.70 21.91
C THR A 274 -7.61 7.81 22.08
N ASN A 275 -8.18 8.89 21.53
CA ASN A 275 -9.63 9.05 21.38
C ASN A 275 -10.08 8.84 19.93
N GLU A 276 -9.21 8.26 19.10
CA GLU A 276 -9.48 7.99 17.70
C GLU A 276 -9.96 6.56 17.50
N TYR A 277 -10.76 6.39 16.45
CA TYR A 277 -11.39 5.16 16.04
C TYR A 277 -11.08 4.90 14.57
N ILE A 278 -11.00 3.63 14.21
CA ILE A 278 -10.73 3.18 12.85
C ILE A 278 -11.95 2.42 12.36
N LEU A 279 -12.57 2.93 11.30
CA LEU A 279 -13.58 2.22 10.53
C LEU A 279 -12.90 1.61 9.31
N MET A 280 -12.99 0.30 9.20
CA MET A 280 -12.43 -0.48 8.11
C MET A 280 -13.54 -1.26 7.37
N TYR A 281 -13.36 -1.50 6.07
CA TYR A 281 -14.35 -2.19 5.23
C TYR A 281 -13.72 -2.79 3.97
N ASP A 282 -14.39 -3.81 3.44
CA ASP A 282 -13.99 -4.57 2.25
C ASP A 282 -14.47 -3.90 0.96
N MET A 283 -13.54 -3.52 0.08
CA MET A 283 -13.83 -3.04 -1.27
C MET A 283 -13.81 -4.21 -2.26
N TYR A 284 -14.74 -5.14 -2.06
CA TYR A 284 -14.71 -6.50 -2.61
C TYR A 284 -14.64 -6.58 -4.15
N THR A 285 -15.10 -5.55 -4.88
CA THR A 285 -15.00 -5.51 -6.34
C THR A 285 -13.59 -5.19 -6.85
N SER A 286 -12.73 -4.67 -5.98
CA SER A 286 -11.35 -4.26 -6.30
C SER A 286 -10.29 -5.12 -5.61
N GLY A 287 -10.69 -6.05 -4.75
CA GLY A 287 -9.76 -6.87 -3.95
C GLY A 287 -8.98 -6.06 -2.90
N ARG A 288 -9.43 -4.84 -2.59
CA ARG A 288 -8.80 -3.94 -1.61
C ARG A 288 -9.57 -3.93 -0.30
N TYR A 289 -8.87 -3.58 0.77
CA TYR A 289 -9.45 -3.28 2.08
C TYR A 289 -9.09 -1.84 2.41
N GLN A 290 -10.03 -1.07 2.95
CA GLN A 290 -9.80 0.34 3.25
C GLN A 290 -9.94 0.62 4.74
N PHE A 291 -9.09 1.54 5.21
CA PHE A 291 -9.10 2.04 6.58
C PHE A 291 -9.36 3.54 6.57
N THR A 292 -10.21 3.96 7.49
CA THR A 292 -10.52 5.36 7.73
C THR A 292 -10.45 5.66 9.22
N LYS A 293 -10.18 6.92 9.56
CA LYS A 293 -10.02 7.36 10.95
C LYS A 293 -11.02 8.45 11.31
N SER A 294 -11.53 8.41 12.54
CA SER A 294 -12.44 9.41 13.11
C SER A 294 -12.21 9.61 14.61
N ALA A 295 -12.54 10.79 15.13
CA ALA A 295 -12.59 11.06 16.57
C ALA A 295 -14.03 11.12 17.12
N ASP A 296 -15.03 11.20 16.23
CA ASP A 296 -16.44 11.44 16.56
C ASP A 296 -17.41 10.39 15.99
N LEU A 297 -16.87 9.36 15.32
CA LEU A 297 -17.58 8.27 14.66
C LEU A 297 -18.54 8.71 13.53
N GLN A 298 -18.43 9.94 13.05
CA GLN A 298 -19.30 10.50 12.00
C GLN A 298 -18.50 11.04 10.81
N HIS A 299 -17.36 11.68 11.08
CA HIS A 299 -16.49 12.22 10.05
C HIS A 299 -15.23 11.36 9.94
N PHE A 300 -15.06 10.72 8.78
CA PHE A 300 -13.98 9.80 8.51
C PHE A 300 -13.01 10.35 7.46
N SER A 301 -11.72 10.11 7.66
CA SER A 301 -10.65 10.41 6.69
C SER A 301 -9.94 9.13 6.29
N VAL A 302 -9.69 8.94 4.99
CA VAL A 302 -8.93 7.78 4.47
C VAL A 302 -7.49 7.82 4.95
N ILE A 303 -6.97 6.67 5.40
CA ILE A 303 -5.60 6.52 5.91
C ILE A 303 -4.86 5.34 5.27
N ASP A 304 -5.27 4.87 4.10
CA ASP A 304 -4.68 3.69 3.42
C ASP A 304 -3.15 3.81 3.26
N GLU A 305 -2.63 5.01 3.01
CA GLU A 305 -1.18 5.26 2.87
C GLU A 305 -0.40 5.11 4.19
N GLU A 306 -1.09 5.14 5.34
CA GLU A 306 -0.53 4.92 6.68
C GLU A 306 -0.60 3.44 7.10
N ILE A 307 -1.39 2.62 6.38
CA ILE A 307 -1.60 1.20 6.69
C ILE A 307 -0.64 0.33 5.90
N SER A 308 -0.01 -0.63 6.57
CA SER A 308 0.81 -1.66 5.91
C SER A 308 0.34 -3.05 6.31
N MET A 309 0.18 -3.92 5.32
CA MET A 309 -0.19 -5.33 5.50
C MET A 309 0.60 -6.21 4.51
N ASN A 310 1.06 -7.38 4.95
CA ASN A 310 1.65 -8.40 4.06
C ASN A 310 0.62 -9.45 3.58
N PHE A 311 -0.67 -9.11 3.66
CA PHE A 311 -1.80 -9.97 3.35
C PHE A 311 -2.98 -9.14 2.84
N HIS A 312 -3.94 -9.79 2.20
CA HIS A 312 -5.17 -9.17 1.70
C HIS A 312 -6.37 -9.71 2.47
N PRO A 313 -6.85 -9.00 3.50
CA PRO A 313 -8.01 -9.45 4.26
C PRO A 313 -9.32 -9.21 3.50
N ARG A 314 -10.32 -10.00 3.86
CA ARG A 314 -11.75 -9.73 3.66
C ARG A 314 -12.43 -9.74 5.02
N HIS A 315 -13.53 -8.99 5.08
CA HIS A 315 -14.45 -8.80 6.20
C HIS A 315 -14.04 -9.52 7.51
N GLY A 316 -13.52 -8.74 8.46
CA GLY A 316 -13.00 -9.23 9.73
C GLY A 316 -13.06 -8.19 10.84
N THR A 317 -12.45 -8.50 11.99
CA THR A 317 -12.51 -7.65 13.20
C THR A 317 -11.13 -7.49 13.84
N VAL A 318 -10.85 -6.30 14.38
CA VAL A 318 -9.63 -5.98 15.13
C VAL A 318 -9.92 -5.89 16.61
N LEU A 319 -9.25 -6.72 17.41
CA LEU A 319 -9.36 -6.77 18.87
C LEU A 319 -8.11 -6.18 19.53
N PRO A 320 -8.25 -5.18 20.42
CA PRO A 320 -7.17 -4.79 21.32
C PRO A 320 -6.75 -5.93 22.26
N ILE A 321 -5.45 -6.23 22.29
CA ILE A 321 -4.86 -7.32 23.08
C ILE A 321 -3.74 -6.83 24.00
N THR A 322 -3.52 -7.58 25.08
CA THR A 322 -2.44 -7.33 26.03
C THR A 322 -1.10 -7.78 25.48
N THR A 323 0.00 -7.30 26.06
CA THR A 323 1.35 -7.77 25.72
C THR A 323 1.51 -9.29 25.95
N GLU A 324 0.86 -9.86 26.97
CA GLU A 324 0.93 -11.31 27.24
C GLU A 324 0.24 -12.13 26.15
N GLU A 325 -0.95 -11.71 25.73
CA GLU A 325 -1.71 -12.34 24.64
C GLU A 325 -0.98 -12.24 23.31
N TYR A 326 -0.44 -11.05 23.01
CA TYR A 326 0.39 -10.84 21.83
C TYR A 326 1.59 -11.79 21.82
N ASN A 327 2.34 -11.89 22.92
CA ASN A 327 3.48 -12.80 23.03
C ASN A 327 3.05 -14.26 22.84
N ARG A 328 1.91 -14.66 23.41
CA ARG A 328 1.36 -16.01 23.26
C ARG A 328 1.08 -16.34 21.80
N LEU A 329 0.41 -15.44 21.07
CA LEU A 329 0.15 -15.59 19.64
C LEU A 329 1.44 -15.65 18.82
N MET A 330 2.43 -14.81 19.14
CA MET A 330 3.73 -14.82 18.48
C MET A 330 4.50 -16.11 18.74
N THR A 331 4.49 -16.64 19.97
CA THR A 331 5.14 -17.92 20.29
C THR A 331 4.48 -19.07 19.54
N THR A 332 3.15 -19.07 19.41
CA THR A 332 2.40 -20.18 18.78
C THR A 332 2.39 -20.11 17.25
N TYR A 333 2.16 -18.94 16.66
CA TYR A 333 1.93 -18.77 15.23
C TYR A 333 2.97 -17.88 14.53
N GLY A 334 3.78 -17.13 15.29
CA GLY A 334 4.89 -16.36 14.72
C GLY A 334 6.00 -17.28 14.23
N LYS A 335 6.66 -16.89 13.14
CA LYS A 335 7.82 -17.58 12.59
C LYS A 335 9.05 -16.71 12.78
N ALA A 336 10.07 -17.22 13.46
CA ALA A 336 11.36 -16.53 13.56
C ALA A 336 12.04 -16.32 12.19
N ASP A 337 11.67 -17.14 11.21
CA ASP A 337 12.10 -17.08 9.81
C ASP A 337 11.42 -15.98 9.00
N ASP A 338 10.26 -15.51 9.49
CA ASP A 338 9.54 -14.37 8.96
C ASP A 338 9.94 -13.15 9.79
N LEU A 339 11.10 -12.58 9.49
CA LEU A 339 11.70 -11.52 10.30
C LEU A 339 10.78 -10.31 10.41
N PHE A 340 10.33 -10.01 11.64
CA PHE A 340 9.55 -8.83 11.98
C PHE A 340 10.48 -7.65 12.26
N ILE A 341 11.28 -7.24 11.26
CA ILE A 341 12.36 -6.27 11.47
C ILE A 341 12.40 -5.20 10.38
N ALA A 342 12.95 -4.04 10.75
CA ALA A 342 13.33 -2.98 9.82
C ALA A 342 14.78 -2.56 10.09
N ALA A 343 15.51 -2.20 9.03
CA ALA A 343 16.79 -1.52 9.15
C ALA A 343 16.55 -0.03 8.94
N THR A 344 16.75 0.77 9.98
CA THR A 344 16.22 2.15 10.03
C THR A 344 17.26 3.23 9.80
N SER A 345 18.53 2.87 9.67
CA SER A 345 19.64 3.79 9.46
C SER A 345 19.45 4.72 8.26
N ASP A 346 19.70 6.02 8.43
CA ASP A 346 19.58 7.01 7.35
C ASP A 346 20.67 6.89 6.28
N GLN A 347 21.70 6.08 6.53
CA GLN A 347 22.73 5.74 5.56
C GLN A 347 22.26 4.64 4.58
N LEU A 348 21.09 4.02 4.79
CA LEU A 348 20.55 2.99 3.91
C LEU A 348 19.72 3.54 2.75
N LYS A 349 19.71 2.79 1.65
CA LYS A 349 18.63 2.80 0.66
C LYS A 349 17.50 1.89 1.18
N LYS A 350 16.69 2.41 2.12
CA LYS A 350 15.73 1.62 2.92
C LYS A 350 14.77 0.77 2.05
N ASN A 351 14.30 1.32 0.92
CA ASN A 351 13.41 0.61 -0.01
C ASN A 351 14.07 -0.60 -0.68
N ASN A 352 15.41 -0.69 -0.66
CA ASN A 352 16.20 -1.72 -1.35
C ASN A 352 16.80 -2.76 -0.39
N VAL A 353 16.60 -2.64 0.92
CA VAL A 353 17.00 -3.69 1.88
C VAL A 353 16.34 -5.01 1.48
N ALA A 354 17.16 -6.00 1.14
CA ALA A 354 16.70 -7.29 0.65
C ALA A 354 16.86 -8.35 1.74
N ILE A 355 15.75 -8.96 2.15
CA ILE A 355 15.71 -10.00 3.17
C ILE A 355 15.40 -11.33 2.49
N ASN A 356 16.24 -12.33 2.69
CA ASN A 356 16.01 -13.69 2.21
C ASN A 356 15.83 -14.62 3.42
N GLY A 357 14.56 -14.92 3.74
CA GLY A 357 14.18 -15.77 4.86
C GLY A 357 14.68 -17.21 4.75
N GLU A 358 14.70 -17.78 3.55
CA GLU A 358 15.15 -19.17 3.32
C GLU A 358 16.67 -19.32 3.48
N LYS A 359 17.45 -18.40 2.89
CA LYS A 359 18.91 -18.41 2.94
C LYS A 359 19.48 -17.82 4.23
N LYS A 360 18.63 -17.23 5.07
CA LYS A 360 19.03 -16.48 6.27
C LYS A 360 20.03 -15.38 5.95
N THR A 361 19.78 -14.61 4.89
CA THR A 361 20.64 -13.49 4.52
C THR A 361 19.86 -12.18 4.45
N ILE A 362 20.53 -11.08 4.77
CA ILE A 362 20.01 -9.74 4.57
C ILE A 362 21.08 -8.93 3.84
N HIS A 363 20.68 -8.23 2.79
CA HIS A 363 21.53 -7.31 2.07
C HIS A 363 21.09 -5.86 2.34
N LEU A 364 22.05 -5.04 2.73
CA LEU A 364 21.88 -3.67 3.19
C LEU A 364 22.58 -2.72 2.21
N PRO A 365 21.88 -2.26 1.15
CA PRO A 365 22.43 -1.27 0.25
C PRO A 365 22.57 0.06 0.97
N VAL A 366 23.80 0.57 1.05
CA VAL A 366 24.11 1.85 1.69
C VAL A 366 24.27 2.97 0.66
N LYS A 367 24.11 4.21 1.11
CA LYS A 367 24.35 5.42 0.32
C LYS A 367 25.86 5.59 0.08
N VAL A 368 26.19 6.26 -1.02
CA VAL A 368 27.58 6.55 -1.39
C VAL A 368 28.31 7.29 -0.27
N GLY A 369 29.53 6.83 0.05
CA GLY A 369 30.38 7.41 1.10
C GLY A 369 30.10 6.89 2.51
N THR A 370 29.26 5.86 2.68
CA THR A 370 29.00 5.24 3.98
C THR A 370 30.24 4.50 4.50
N ASP A 371 30.63 4.75 5.74
CA ASP A 371 31.76 4.06 6.39
C ASP A 371 31.34 2.65 6.83
N LEU A 372 31.68 1.65 6.02
CA LEU A 372 31.40 0.24 6.31
C LEU A 372 32.24 -0.34 7.47
N THR A 373 33.28 0.35 7.95
CA THR A 373 34.09 -0.14 9.08
C THR A 373 33.41 0.05 10.45
N ALA A 374 32.41 0.93 10.50
CA ALA A 374 31.63 1.25 11.70
C ALA A 374 30.17 1.60 11.33
N PHE A 375 29.55 0.78 10.49
CA PHE A 375 28.18 1.00 10.04
C PHE A 375 27.17 0.39 11.02
N ASP A 376 26.23 1.20 11.51
CA ASP A 376 25.08 0.74 12.29
C ASP A 376 23.84 0.66 11.40
N PRO A 377 23.32 -0.55 11.11
CA PRO A 377 22.07 -0.72 10.36
C PRO A 377 20.82 -0.31 11.13
N MET A 378 20.92 -0.12 12.45
CA MET A 378 19.81 0.21 13.35
C MET A 378 18.63 -0.76 13.14
N ILE A 379 18.92 -2.06 13.31
CA ILE A 379 17.90 -3.11 13.20
C ILE A 379 16.91 -2.96 14.35
N THR A 380 15.67 -2.65 14.02
CA THR A 380 14.54 -2.64 14.95
C THR A 380 13.72 -3.89 14.73
N ALA A 381 13.37 -4.61 15.79
CA ALA A 381 12.47 -5.75 15.73
C ALA A 381 11.16 -5.45 16.48
N TRP A 382 10.13 -6.25 16.20
CA TRP A 382 8.86 -6.14 16.91
C TRP A 382 9.02 -6.45 18.41
N LYS A 383 8.08 -5.95 19.21
CA LYS A 383 8.06 -6.17 20.67
C LYS A 383 8.16 -7.67 20.98
N GLY A 384 9.01 -8.04 21.94
CA GLY A 384 9.25 -9.43 22.32
C GLY A 384 10.34 -10.15 21.52
N ILE A 385 10.96 -9.48 20.54
CA ILE A 385 12.12 -9.97 19.79
C ILE A 385 13.35 -9.16 20.19
N THR A 386 14.42 -9.84 20.61
CA THR A 386 15.73 -9.21 20.83
C THR A 386 16.67 -9.51 19.67
N VAL A 387 17.52 -8.54 19.32
CA VAL A 387 18.47 -8.64 18.20
C VAL A 387 19.88 -8.38 18.73
N ALA A 388 20.83 -9.23 18.34
CA ALA A 388 22.25 -9.04 18.64
C ALA A 388 23.09 -9.33 17.39
N PRO A 389 24.22 -8.66 17.14
CA PRO A 389 24.78 -7.58 17.96
C PRO A 389 23.99 -6.26 17.83
N GLU A 390 24.10 -5.42 18.85
CA GLU A 390 23.58 -4.04 18.81
C GLU A 390 24.70 -3.06 18.40
N GLY A 391 24.32 -1.93 17.80
CA GLY A 391 25.23 -0.84 17.48
C GLY A 391 26.11 -1.07 16.24
N PRO A 392 27.07 -0.17 16.00
CA PRO A 392 27.95 -0.19 14.82
C PRO A 392 28.75 -1.48 14.65
N GLN A 393 28.78 -2.02 13.43
CA GLN A 393 29.56 -3.22 13.06
C GLN A 393 30.50 -2.94 11.88
N ASP A 394 31.50 -3.80 11.70
CA ASP A 394 32.45 -3.74 10.58
C ASP A 394 32.02 -4.68 9.45
N PHE A 395 31.30 -4.13 8.47
CA PHE A 395 30.88 -4.84 7.25
C PHE A 395 31.95 -4.85 6.15
N SER A 396 33.03 -4.07 6.30
CA SER A 396 34.12 -4.03 5.31
C SER A 396 34.89 -5.35 5.19
N LYS A 397 34.78 -6.21 6.21
CA LYS A 397 35.42 -7.53 6.27
C LYS A 397 34.55 -8.68 5.78
N GLY A 398 33.31 -8.40 5.37
CA GLY A 398 32.35 -9.40 4.90
C GLY A 398 31.05 -9.41 5.70
N PRO A 399 30.25 -10.49 5.58
CA PRO A 399 28.97 -10.60 6.29
C PRO A 399 29.14 -10.61 7.81
N VAL A 400 28.17 -10.02 8.52
CA VAL A 400 28.07 -9.99 9.99
C VAL A 400 26.86 -10.81 10.43
N GLU A 401 27.05 -11.69 11.40
CA GLU A 401 25.94 -12.50 11.97
C GLU A 401 25.08 -11.65 12.91
N TYR A 402 23.76 -11.69 12.70
CA TYR A 402 22.76 -11.13 13.60
C TYR A 402 21.81 -12.24 14.08
N THR A 403 21.71 -12.42 15.38
CA THR A 403 20.82 -13.38 16.03
C THR A 403 19.55 -12.70 16.54
N PHE A 404 18.41 -13.22 16.10
CA PHE A 404 17.06 -12.81 16.49
C PHE A 404 16.52 -13.85 17.47
N THR A 405 16.06 -13.39 18.64
CA THR A 405 15.50 -14.27 19.68
C THR A 405 14.07 -13.87 19.98
N ILE A 406 13.14 -14.80 19.77
CA ILE A 406 11.74 -14.68 20.16
C ILE A 406 11.55 -15.50 21.45
N VAL A 407 10.88 -14.93 22.45
CA VAL A 407 10.62 -15.65 23.71
C VAL A 407 9.87 -16.96 23.42
N GLY A 408 10.44 -18.08 23.88
CA GLY A 408 9.85 -19.41 23.73
C GLY A 408 10.13 -20.11 22.39
N GLN A 409 10.94 -19.52 21.50
CA GLN A 409 11.44 -20.16 20.28
C GLN A 409 12.97 -20.23 20.27
N ASP A 410 13.54 -21.11 19.45
CA ASP A 410 14.98 -21.17 19.23
C ASP A 410 15.45 -19.90 18.48
N PRO A 411 16.62 -19.32 18.85
CA PRO A 411 17.15 -18.16 18.13
C PRO A 411 17.47 -18.47 16.66
N VAL A 412 17.27 -17.49 15.80
CA VAL A 412 17.60 -17.59 14.37
C VAL A 412 18.68 -16.57 14.03
N THR A 413 19.74 -17.01 13.35
CA THR A 413 20.83 -16.14 12.90
C THR A 413 20.72 -15.85 11.42
N TYR A 414 20.83 -14.57 11.05
CA TYR A 414 20.97 -14.12 9.67
C TYR A 414 22.37 -13.56 9.42
N LEU A 415 22.90 -13.78 8.22
CA LEU A 415 24.10 -13.13 7.72
C LEU A 415 23.72 -11.82 7.03
N LEU A 416 24.08 -10.70 7.64
CA LEU A 416 23.89 -9.36 7.08
C LEU A 416 25.11 -8.98 6.25
N THR A 417 24.90 -8.45 5.05
CA THR A 417 25.93 -7.81 4.23
C THR A 417 25.55 -6.36 4.01
N ALA A 418 26.53 -5.46 3.98
CA ALA A 418 26.31 -4.08 3.58
C ALA A 418 27.25 -3.72 2.43
N ALA A 419 26.74 -3.06 1.40
CA ALA A 419 27.52 -2.65 0.24
C ALA A 419 27.03 -1.32 -0.33
N GLU A 420 27.98 -0.56 -0.87
CA GLU A 420 27.68 0.65 -1.63
C GLU A 420 27.22 0.25 -3.04
N ASP A 421 25.92 0.00 -3.16
CA ASP A 421 25.27 -0.27 -4.44
C ASP A 421 24.92 1.06 -5.10
N HIS A 422 25.38 1.30 -6.33
CA HIS A 422 25.04 2.54 -7.05
C HIS A 422 23.70 2.48 -7.77
N ASN A 423 23.07 1.30 -7.91
CA ASN A 423 21.68 1.18 -8.35
C ASN A 423 20.75 0.80 -7.18
N PRO A 424 19.56 1.42 -7.04
CA PRO A 424 19.10 2.56 -7.83
C PRO A 424 19.94 3.82 -7.59
N ALA A 425 20.17 4.60 -8.64
CA ALA A 425 20.99 5.82 -8.62
C ALA A 425 20.34 6.94 -7.81
N LEU A 426 19.01 7.03 -7.84
CA LEU A 426 18.23 7.96 -7.04
C LEU A 426 17.55 7.23 -5.87
N VAL A 427 17.58 7.84 -4.68
CA VAL A 427 16.91 7.29 -3.49
C VAL A 427 15.45 7.72 -3.46
N GLY A 428 14.53 6.75 -3.52
CA GLY A 428 13.09 6.97 -3.53
C GLY A 428 12.45 6.42 -4.81
N PHE A 429 11.14 6.63 -4.96
CA PHE A 429 10.42 6.19 -6.15
C PHE A 429 10.43 7.28 -7.22
N TYR A 430 11.10 6.98 -8.33
CA TYR A 430 11.27 7.85 -9.46
C TYR A 430 11.29 7.01 -10.72
N ALA A 431 10.69 7.53 -11.77
CA ALA A 431 10.57 6.84 -13.04
C ALA A 431 10.91 7.75 -14.22
N ASP A 432 10.82 7.19 -15.41
CA ASP A 432 10.93 7.89 -16.68
C ASP A 432 12.10 8.93 -16.74
N PRO A 433 13.33 8.51 -16.42
CA PRO A 433 14.43 9.45 -16.22
C PRO A 433 14.91 10.03 -17.55
N GLN A 434 14.96 11.36 -17.64
CA GLN A 434 15.74 12.09 -18.63
C GLN A 434 17.08 12.54 -18.04
N VAL A 435 18.19 12.17 -18.68
CA VAL A 435 19.53 12.65 -18.33
C VAL A 435 20.02 13.75 -19.27
N LEU A 436 20.68 14.77 -18.73
CA LEU A 436 21.33 15.86 -19.48
C LEU A 436 22.73 16.11 -18.91
N TYR A 437 23.73 16.28 -19.78
CA TYR A 437 24.96 16.98 -19.39
C TYR A 437 24.83 18.45 -19.80
N SER A 438 24.94 19.37 -18.84
CA SER A 438 24.87 20.81 -19.10
C SER A 438 26.25 21.38 -19.40
N GLN A 439 26.39 21.97 -20.59
CA GLN A 439 27.59 22.71 -20.97
C GLN A 439 27.76 24.00 -20.16
N LYS A 440 26.65 24.58 -19.66
CA LYS A 440 26.68 25.79 -18.83
C LYS A 440 27.31 25.53 -17.46
N THR A 441 26.95 24.42 -16.81
CA THR A 441 27.36 24.16 -15.42
C THR A 441 28.47 23.12 -15.31
N GLY A 442 28.72 22.34 -16.37
CA GLY A 442 29.68 21.25 -16.37
C GLY A 442 29.22 20.02 -15.59
N LYS A 443 27.91 19.89 -15.31
CA LYS A 443 27.31 18.82 -14.49
C LYS A 443 26.29 17.99 -15.26
N TYR A 444 26.03 16.79 -14.75
CA TYR A 444 24.93 15.94 -15.15
C TYR A 444 23.67 16.26 -14.35
N TYR A 445 22.51 16.09 -14.98
CA TYR A 445 21.20 16.28 -14.38
C TYR A 445 20.27 15.13 -14.76
N ILE A 446 19.50 14.60 -13.81
CA ILE A 446 18.39 13.68 -14.07
C ILE A 446 17.07 14.36 -13.70
N TYR A 447 16.12 14.28 -14.62
CA TYR A 447 14.75 14.77 -14.49
C TYR A 447 13.81 13.57 -14.62
N PRO A 448 13.32 13.00 -13.51
CA PRO A 448 12.40 11.89 -13.55
C PRO A 448 10.94 12.33 -13.39
N THR A 449 10.01 11.43 -13.72
CA THR A 449 8.67 11.42 -13.11
C THR A 449 8.80 11.18 -11.60
N SER A 450 8.06 11.94 -10.80
CA SER A 450 7.90 11.63 -9.36
C SER A 450 6.92 10.46 -9.21
N ASP A 451 7.45 9.29 -8.82
CA ASP A 451 6.70 8.02 -8.73
C ASP A 451 6.29 7.73 -7.27
N GLY A 452 5.69 6.58 -6.99
CA GLY A 452 5.16 6.24 -5.66
C GLY A 452 3.73 6.72 -5.41
N PHE A 453 3.04 7.22 -6.44
CA PHE A 453 1.66 7.68 -6.37
C PHE A 453 0.75 6.71 -7.13
N THR A 454 -0.30 6.21 -6.48
CA THR A 454 -1.26 5.28 -7.10
C THR A 454 -1.80 5.85 -8.42
N GLY A 455 -1.80 5.01 -9.46
CA GLY A 455 -2.28 5.38 -10.80
C GLY A 455 -1.43 6.44 -11.49
N TRP A 456 -0.13 6.53 -11.14
CA TRP A 456 0.80 7.54 -11.65
C TRP A 456 0.29 8.97 -11.41
N SER A 457 -0.37 9.23 -10.27
CA SER A 457 -1.00 10.52 -9.99
C SER A 457 -0.04 11.62 -9.50
N GLY A 458 1.28 11.41 -9.66
CA GLY A 458 2.31 12.40 -9.39
C GLY A 458 2.02 13.73 -10.09
N TYR A 459 2.31 14.84 -9.40
CA TYR A 459 1.86 16.19 -9.79
C TYR A 459 2.97 17.23 -9.79
N TYR A 460 4.22 16.80 -9.63
CA TYR A 460 5.39 17.67 -9.67
C TYR A 460 6.58 16.95 -10.28
N PHE A 461 7.52 17.74 -10.80
CA PHE A 461 8.82 17.28 -11.28
C PHE A 461 9.94 17.71 -10.34
N LYS A 462 10.94 16.84 -10.17
CA LYS A 462 12.19 17.14 -9.49
C LYS A 462 13.37 17.14 -10.46
N VAL A 463 14.50 17.66 -10.00
CA VAL A 463 15.79 17.51 -10.69
C VAL A 463 16.87 17.08 -9.71
N PHE A 464 17.77 16.22 -10.16
CA PHE A 464 18.94 15.75 -9.44
C PHE A 464 20.19 16.15 -10.20
N SER A 465 21.22 16.64 -9.53
CA SER A 465 22.50 17.01 -10.15
C SER A 465 23.63 16.09 -9.71
N SER A 466 24.60 15.84 -10.58
CA SER A 466 25.78 15.04 -10.28
C SER A 466 27.01 15.53 -11.05
N ASP A 467 28.18 15.45 -10.43
CA ASP A 467 29.45 15.71 -11.09
C ASP A 467 30.00 14.47 -11.82
N ASP A 468 29.57 13.26 -11.44
CA ASP A 468 30.23 12.00 -11.81
C ASP A 468 29.26 10.83 -12.13
N LEU A 469 27.96 11.10 -12.30
CA LEU A 469 26.87 10.14 -12.53
C LEU A 469 26.58 9.16 -11.38
N VAL A 470 27.27 9.26 -10.25
CA VAL A 470 27.06 8.38 -9.08
C VAL A 470 26.59 9.19 -7.87
N ASN A 471 27.22 10.32 -7.61
CA ASN A 471 26.90 11.20 -6.49
C ASN A 471 25.79 12.18 -6.90
N TRP A 472 24.54 11.84 -6.57
CA TRP A 472 23.36 12.63 -6.92
C TRP A 472 22.89 13.51 -5.76
N LYS A 473 22.73 14.81 -6.03
CA LYS A 473 22.11 15.78 -5.14
C LYS A 473 20.69 16.07 -5.62
N ASP A 474 19.70 15.92 -4.72
CA ASP A 474 18.33 16.40 -4.96
C ASP A 474 18.33 17.95 -4.94
N GLU A 475 18.05 18.58 -6.08
CA GLU A 475 17.97 20.04 -6.21
C GLU A 475 16.55 20.57 -5.96
N GLY A 476 15.60 19.68 -5.64
CA GLY A 476 14.23 20.01 -5.30
C GLY A 476 13.27 20.00 -6.49
N LYS A 477 12.06 20.53 -6.24
CA LYS A 477 10.99 20.62 -7.24
C LYS A 477 11.26 21.75 -8.22
N ILE A 478 10.97 21.50 -9.50
CA ILE A 478 11.14 22.48 -10.58
C ILE A 478 9.83 22.95 -11.21
N LEU A 479 8.76 22.15 -11.12
CA LEU A 479 7.39 22.46 -11.55
C LEU A 479 6.41 21.69 -10.65
N ASP A 480 5.34 22.33 -10.20
CA ASP A 480 4.26 21.73 -9.41
C ASP A 480 2.88 22.11 -9.99
N MET A 481 2.17 21.14 -10.58
CA MET A 481 0.88 21.35 -11.23
C MET A 481 -0.21 21.74 -10.22
N LYS A 482 -0.14 21.26 -8.97
CA LYS A 482 -1.09 21.65 -7.91
C LYS A 482 -0.84 23.06 -7.38
N ALA A 483 0.38 23.58 -7.53
CA ALA A 483 0.69 24.98 -7.26
C ALA A 483 0.27 25.94 -8.38
N GLY A 484 -0.18 25.41 -9.53
CA GLY A 484 -0.58 26.20 -10.69
C GLY A 484 0.58 26.65 -11.58
N ASP A 485 1.76 26.03 -11.47
CA ASP A 485 2.92 26.36 -12.30
C ASP A 485 2.69 26.06 -13.79
N VAL A 486 1.76 25.13 -14.09
CA VAL A 486 1.33 24.75 -15.43
C VAL A 486 -0.16 25.08 -15.58
N PRO A 487 -0.53 26.21 -16.21
CA PRO A 487 -1.92 26.72 -16.18
C PRO A 487 -2.97 25.79 -16.78
N TRP A 488 -2.56 24.85 -17.64
CA TRP A 488 -3.44 23.94 -18.37
C TRP A 488 -3.48 22.52 -17.77
N ALA A 489 -2.70 22.20 -16.73
CA ALA A 489 -2.61 20.86 -16.16
C ALA A 489 -2.80 20.81 -14.63
N ASP A 490 -3.42 19.74 -14.12
CA ASP A 490 -3.71 19.54 -12.68
C ASP A 490 -3.01 18.33 -12.04
N GLY A 491 -2.28 17.54 -12.81
CA GLY A 491 -1.56 16.36 -12.33
C GLY A 491 -1.08 15.46 -13.46
N SER A 492 -0.70 14.23 -13.13
CA SER A 492 -0.08 13.29 -14.08
C SER A 492 1.15 13.90 -14.76
N SER A 493 2.04 14.49 -13.96
CA SER A 493 3.31 15.07 -14.40
C SER A 493 4.26 13.95 -14.84
N TRP A 494 4.24 13.60 -16.12
CA TRP A 494 4.90 12.39 -16.62
C TRP A 494 5.99 12.66 -17.65
N ALA A 495 7.02 11.81 -17.56
CA ALA A 495 8.02 11.50 -18.57
C ALA A 495 8.58 12.73 -19.27
N PRO A 496 9.39 13.54 -18.56
CA PRO A 496 9.91 14.75 -19.15
C PRO A 496 11.06 14.44 -20.11
N THR A 497 11.36 15.39 -20.99
CA THR A 497 12.61 15.49 -21.73
C THR A 497 13.13 16.91 -21.66
N ILE A 498 14.44 17.09 -21.79
CA ILE A 498 15.06 18.42 -21.73
C ILE A 498 16.13 18.56 -22.81
N VAL A 499 16.21 19.75 -23.41
CA VAL A 499 17.33 20.14 -24.27
C VAL A 499 17.93 21.45 -23.81
N GLU A 500 19.25 21.49 -23.79
CA GLU A 500 20.05 22.70 -23.63
C GLU A 500 20.39 23.26 -25.01
N LYS A 501 20.04 24.52 -25.27
CA LYS A 501 20.33 25.20 -26.54
C LYS A 501 21.06 26.51 -26.27
N LYS A 502 22.17 26.72 -26.97
CA LYS A 502 22.89 28.01 -26.93
C LYS A 502 22.07 29.07 -27.67
N VAL A 503 21.78 30.19 -27.00
CA VAL A 503 21.04 31.34 -27.52
C VAL A 503 21.88 32.60 -27.29
N GLY A 504 22.48 33.11 -28.35
CA GLY A 504 23.50 34.16 -28.23
C GLY A 504 24.74 33.62 -27.51
N ASP A 505 25.15 34.31 -26.44
CA ASP A 505 26.31 33.96 -25.63
C ASP A 505 25.98 33.10 -24.39
N ASP A 506 24.70 32.80 -24.14
CA ASP A 506 24.23 32.01 -22.99
C ASP A 506 23.42 30.78 -23.45
N TYR A 507 22.92 29.99 -22.50
CA TYR A 507 22.11 28.81 -22.71
C TYR A 507 20.69 28.99 -22.19
N LYS A 508 19.74 28.40 -22.94
CA LYS A 508 18.35 28.20 -22.50
C LYS A 508 18.03 26.71 -22.43
N TYR A 509 17.15 26.36 -21.50
CA TYR A 509 16.66 25.01 -21.27
C TYR A 509 15.20 24.93 -21.65
N TYR A 510 14.87 23.96 -22.49
CA TYR A 510 13.50 23.68 -22.92
C TYR A 510 13.11 22.32 -22.37
N TYR A 511 12.18 22.32 -21.43
CA TYR A 511 11.72 21.18 -20.66
C TYR A 511 10.32 20.79 -21.11
N TYR A 512 10.21 19.68 -21.84
CA TYR A 512 8.94 19.19 -22.36
C TYR A 512 8.44 18.07 -21.46
N PHE A 513 7.14 18.00 -21.27
CA PHE A 513 6.52 17.04 -20.37
C PHE A 513 5.07 16.80 -20.79
N SER A 514 4.51 15.69 -20.32
CA SER A 514 3.08 15.44 -20.44
C SER A 514 2.35 15.70 -19.12
N GLY A 515 1.08 16.11 -19.23
CA GLY A 515 0.22 16.45 -18.10
C GLY A 515 -1.24 16.16 -18.39
N ASN A 516 -2.03 15.96 -17.34
CA ASN A 516 -3.49 15.83 -17.44
C ASN A 516 -4.12 17.18 -17.78
N TYR A 517 -4.82 17.26 -18.91
CA TYR A 517 -5.43 18.52 -19.34
C TYR A 517 -6.73 18.81 -18.58
N VAL A 518 -6.81 19.98 -17.95
CA VAL A 518 -7.92 20.36 -17.07
C VAL A 518 -9.27 20.46 -17.78
N ALA A 519 -9.29 20.75 -19.08
CA ALA A 519 -10.54 20.85 -19.84
C ALA A 519 -11.03 19.50 -20.39
N GLY A 520 -10.38 18.39 -20.04
CA GLY A 520 -10.67 17.05 -20.54
C GLY A 520 -10.10 16.79 -21.94
N GLY A 521 -10.08 15.53 -22.38
CA GLY A 521 -9.45 15.13 -23.66
C GLY A 521 -8.15 14.34 -23.50
N GLY A 522 -7.76 14.00 -22.28
CA GLY A 522 -6.62 13.12 -21.99
C GLY A 522 -5.32 13.87 -21.69
N LYS A 523 -4.20 13.17 -21.85
CA LYS A 523 -2.85 13.71 -21.61
C LYS A 523 -2.40 14.54 -22.81
N GLN A 524 -1.72 15.65 -22.54
CA GLN A 524 -1.20 16.57 -23.55
C GLN A 524 0.26 16.92 -23.23
N ILE A 525 1.02 17.32 -24.25
CA ILE A 525 2.43 17.70 -24.10
C ILE A 525 2.57 19.22 -24.18
N GLY A 526 3.26 19.78 -23.19
CA GLY A 526 3.66 21.19 -23.18
C GLY A 526 5.16 21.34 -22.96
N VAL A 527 5.57 22.59 -22.77
CA VAL A 527 6.97 23.00 -22.63
C VAL A 527 7.09 24.08 -21.56
N ALA A 528 8.17 24.04 -20.80
CA ALA A 528 8.60 25.10 -19.91
C ALA A 528 10.03 25.53 -20.22
N VAL A 529 10.32 26.80 -20.00
CA VAL A 529 11.61 27.41 -20.36
C VAL A 529 12.32 27.94 -19.11
N ALA A 530 13.64 27.72 -19.04
CA ALA A 530 14.49 28.26 -17.99
C ALA A 530 15.84 28.75 -18.53
N ASP A 531 16.53 29.55 -17.74
CA ASP A 531 17.91 29.99 -18.00
C ASP A 531 18.95 29.13 -17.24
N ASN A 532 18.52 28.23 -16.35
CA ASN A 532 19.37 27.27 -15.64
C ASN A 532 18.75 25.87 -15.67
N PRO A 533 19.56 24.80 -15.60
CA PRO A 533 19.05 23.42 -15.62
C PRO A 533 18.17 23.11 -14.40
N THR A 534 18.34 23.81 -13.29
CA THR A 534 17.52 23.67 -12.07
C THR A 534 16.36 24.65 -12.01
N GLY A 535 16.04 25.36 -13.10
CA GLY A 535 15.00 26.37 -13.13
C GLY A 535 15.40 27.74 -12.54
N PRO A 536 14.43 28.61 -12.19
CA PRO A 536 13.00 28.35 -12.26
C PRO A 536 12.51 28.15 -13.70
N PHE A 537 11.64 27.16 -13.91
CA PHE A 537 10.99 26.91 -15.19
C PHE A 537 9.68 27.67 -15.27
N VAL A 538 9.41 28.28 -16.43
CA VAL A 538 8.14 28.95 -16.73
C VAL A 538 7.44 28.17 -17.83
N ALA A 539 6.31 27.54 -17.50
CA ALA A 539 5.51 26.80 -18.46
C ALA A 539 4.78 27.73 -19.43
N GLU A 540 4.66 27.31 -20.68
CA GLU A 540 3.77 27.95 -21.63
C GLU A 540 2.31 27.77 -21.20
N LYS A 541 1.48 28.77 -21.54
CA LYS A 541 0.08 28.84 -21.09
C LYS A 541 -0.80 27.75 -21.68
N GLU A 542 -0.41 27.21 -22.82
CA GLU A 542 -1.15 26.19 -23.56
C GLU A 542 -0.20 25.03 -23.94
N PRO A 543 -0.71 23.80 -24.03
CA PRO A 543 0.06 22.67 -24.54
C PRO A 543 0.27 22.78 -26.05
N MET A 544 1.37 22.20 -26.54
CA MET A 544 1.78 22.29 -27.95
C MET A 544 1.42 21.05 -28.79
N ILE A 545 1.11 19.91 -28.15
CA ILE A 545 0.66 18.70 -28.83
C ILE A 545 -0.55 18.15 -28.06
N THR A 546 -1.70 18.14 -28.73
CA THR A 546 -3.01 17.84 -28.14
C THR A 546 -3.79 16.74 -28.86
N GLU A 547 -3.25 16.21 -29.97
CA GLU A 547 -3.94 15.24 -30.82
C GLU A 547 -3.01 14.09 -31.25
N SER A 548 -3.60 12.90 -31.43
CA SER A 548 -2.92 11.76 -32.03
C SER A 548 -2.92 11.88 -33.56
N PRO A 549 -1.77 11.77 -34.24
CA PRO A 549 -1.73 11.72 -35.70
C PRO A 549 -2.32 10.44 -36.29
N VAL A 550 -2.61 9.42 -35.48
CA VAL A 550 -3.24 8.17 -35.90
C VAL A 550 -4.68 8.00 -35.38
N GLY A 551 -5.19 8.95 -34.59
CA GLY A 551 -6.54 8.92 -34.02
C GLY A 551 -6.74 8.00 -32.82
N TRP A 552 -5.69 7.32 -32.35
CA TRP A 552 -5.68 6.46 -31.15
C TRP A 552 -4.32 6.56 -30.44
N GLY A 553 -4.17 5.93 -29.27
CA GLY A 553 -2.99 6.09 -28.42
C GLY A 553 -2.97 7.43 -27.69
N GLN A 554 -1.87 7.74 -27.00
CA GLN A 554 -1.79 8.92 -26.12
C GLN A 554 -0.62 9.84 -26.46
N GLN A 555 -0.80 11.15 -26.22
CA GLN A 555 0.21 12.18 -26.42
C GLN A 555 1.03 12.31 -25.13
N ILE A 556 1.92 11.36 -24.90
CA ILE A 556 2.84 11.31 -23.77
C ILE A 556 4.28 11.01 -24.25
N ASP A 557 5.22 10.95 -23.32
CA ASP A 557 6.61 10.59 -23.53
C ASP A 557 7.31 11.44 -24.61
N PRO A 558 7.32 12.78 -24.48
CA PRO A 558 8.10 13.61 -25.37
C PRO A 558 9.59 13.26 -25.29
N CYS A 559 10.26 13.20 -26.44
CA CYS A 559 11.71 13.17 -26.56
C CYS A 559 12.16 14.28 -27.50
N ALA A 560 12.92 15.25 -27.00
CA ALA A 560 13.43 16.36 -27.79
C ALA A 560 14.89 16.11 -28.20
N PHE A 561 15.21 16.38 -29.46
CA PHE A 561 16.51 16.05 -30.05
C PHE A 561 16.99 17.19 -30.94
N ILE A 562 18.20 17.68 -30.70
CA ILE A 562 18.87 18.64 -31.57
C ILE A 562 19.83 17.84 -32.46
N ASP A 563 19.54 17.80 -33.76
CA ASP A 563 20.34 17.06 -34.72
C ASP A 563 21.71 17.72 -34.91
N PRO A 564 22.82 17.07 -34.54
CA PRO A 564 24.15 17.63 -34.69
C PRO A 564 24.60 17.73 -36.16
N ALA A 565 23.95 17.03 -37.09
CA ALA A 565 24.30 17.08 -38.52
C ALA A 565 23.69 18.30 -39.23
N SER A 566 22.44 18.67 -38.91
CA SER A 566 21.73 19.78 -39.56
C SER A 566 21.52 21.01 -38.68
N GLY A 567 21.65 20.90 -37.36
CA GLY A 567 21.30 21.93 -36.38
C GLY A 567 19.78 22.08 -36.16
N LYS A 568 18.95 21.31 -36.85
CA LYS A 568 17.49 21.30 -36.66
C LYS A 568 17.10 20.61 -35.36
N SER A 569 15.99 21.03 -34.80
CA SER A 569 15.43 20.42 -33.59
C SER A 569 14.17 19.61 -33.94
N TYR A 570 14.02 18.47 -33.30
CA TYR A 570 12.91 17.54 -33.49
C TYR A 570 12.31 17.16 -32.14
N ILE A 571 11.03 16.84 -32.14
CA ILE A 571 10.35 16.22 -31.00
C ILE A 571 9.68 14.93 -31.46
N TYR A 572 9.81 13.89 -30.64
CA TYR A 572 9.19 12.59 -30.80
C TYR A 572 8.23 12.35 -29.64
N TRP A 573 7.14 11.62 -29.85
CA TRP A 573 6.19 11.32 -28.77
C TRP A 573 5.28 10.14 -29.12
N GLY A 574 4.63 9.60 -28.09
CA GLY A 574 3.46 8.75 -28.22
C GLY A 574 3.53 7.45 -27.43
N ASN A 575 2.37 7.03 -26.92
CA ASN A 575 2.11 5.67 -26.45
C ASN A 575 1.13 5.00 -27.42
N GLY A 576 1.44 3.77 -27.82
CA GLY A 576 0.77 2.99 -28.86
C GLY A 576 1.23 3.35 -30.28
N TYR A 577 1.70 4.57 -30.50
CA TYR A 577 2.32 5.01 -31.75
C TYR A 577 3.58 5.81 -31.46
N LEU A 578 4.48 5.89 -32.44
CA LEU A 578 5.60 6.83 -32.43
C LEU A 578 5.37 7.90 -33.50
N ALA A 579 5.33 9.16 -33.09
CA ALA A 579 5.30 10.30 -33.99
C ALA A 579 6.56 11.15 -33.86
N ALA A 580 6.86 11.93 -34.89
CA ALA A 580 7.95 12.88 -34.94
C ALA A 580 7.55 14.16 -35.67
N ALA A 581 8.08 15.30 -35.25
CA ALA A 581 7.95 16.57 -35.97
C ALA A 581 9.21 17.42 -35.80
N GLU A 582 9.46 18.30 -36.78
CA GLU A 582 10.45 19.37 -36.65
C GLU A 582 9.89 20.47 -35.73
N LEU A 583 10.69 20.92 -34.77
CA LEU A 583 10.38 22.09 -33.93
C LEU A 583 10.64 23.39 -34.71
N ASN A 584 9.92 24.45 -34.37
CA ASN A 584 10.29 25.80 -34.78
C ASN A 584 11.54 26.28 -34.02
N ASP A 585 12.16 27.34 -34.51
CA ASP A 585 13.41 27.87 -33.93
C ASP A 585 13.23 28.34 -32.48
N ASP A 586 11.98 28.71 -32.12
CA ASP A 586 11.54 29.11 -30.78
C ASP A 586 11.53 27.96 -29.75
N MET A 587 11.59 26.71 -30.21
CA MET A 587 11.54 25.48 -29.40
C MET A 587 10.26 25.30 -28.56
N ILE A 588 9.24 26.15 -28.76
CA ILE A 588 7.97 26.09 -28.02
C ILE A 588 6.78 25.73 -28.92
N SER A 589 7.03 25.47 -30.20
CA SER A 589 6.01 25.06 -31.16
C SER A 589 6.57 24.08 -32.19
N ILE A 590 5.72 23.18 -32.70
CA ILE A 590 6.06 22.25 -33.80
C ILE A 590 5.74 22.87 -35.16
N LYS A 591 6.34 22.34 -36.22
CA LYS A 591 5.94 22.56 -37.62
C LYS A 591 4.93 21.48 -38.02
N PRO A 592 3.59 21.73 -38.00
CA PRO A 592 2.61 20.65 -38.09
C PRO A 592 2.66 19.87 -39.40
N LYS A 593 3.06 20.53 -40.50
CA LYS A 593 3.22 19.89 -41.82
C LYS A 593 4.37 18.88 -41.88
N THR A 594 5.21 18.81 -40.85
CA THR A 594 6.35 17.87 -40.77
C THR A 594 6.05 16.62 -39.96
N ILE A 595 4.86 16.54 -39.34
CA ILE A 595 4.45 15.39 -38.53
C ILE A 595 4.55 14.11 -39.38
N LYS A 596 5.24 13.11 -38.86
CA LYS A 596 5.30 11.75 -39.42
C LYS A 596 5.07 10.72 -38.33
N VAL A 597 4.37 9.66 -38.69
CA VAL A 597 4.28 8.45 -37.87
C VAL A 597 5.46 7.56 -38.22
N LEU A 598 6.25 7.19 -37.22
CA LEU A 598 7.47 6.40 -37.32
C LEU A 598 7.38 5.08 -36.54
N THR A 599 6.18 4.68 -36.08
CA THR A 599 5.96 3.43 -35.34
C THR A 599 6.62 2.25 -36.08
N PRO A 600 7.57 1.54 -35.46
CA PRO A 600 8.12 0.32 -36.04
C PRO A 600 7.01 -0.71 -36.28
N ASP A 601 6.95 -1.26 -37.51
CA ASP A 601 5.96 -2.27 -37.85
C ASP A 601 6.33 -3.64 -37.24
N GLY A 602 5.33 -4.35 -36.70
CA GLY A 602 5.49 -5.73 -36.22
C GLY A 602 6.04 -5.84 -34.80
N GLY A 603 6.78 -6.92 -34.56
CA GLY A 603 7.22 -7.32 -33.22
C GLY A 603 6.12 -7.96 -32.39
N THR A 604 6.52 -8.40 -31.21
CA THR A 604 5.78 -9.04 -30.14
C THR A 604 6.23 -8.46 -28.80
N LEU A 605 5.59 -8.85 -27.70
CA LEU A 605 6.05 -8.48 -26.37
C LEU A 605 7.38 -9.15 -25.98
N GLU A 606 7.87 -10.13 -26.74
CA GLU A 606 9.14 -10.83 -26.46
C GLU A 606 10.34 -10.16 -27.14
N ASP A 607 10.14 -9.21 -28.06
CA ASP A 607 11.22 -8.62 -28.87
C ASP A 607 11.20 -7.09 -28.99
N TYR A 608 10.26 -6.49 -29.73
CA TYR A 608 10.34 -5.07 -30.11
C TYR A 608 9.01 -4.37 -30.36
N ALA A 609 7.86 -4.99 -30.07
CA ALA A 609 6.56 -4.34 -30.27
C ALA A 609 6.50 -2.98 -29.56
N PHE A 610 6.33 -1.90 -30.31
CA PHE A 610 6.37 -0.55 -29.78
C PHE A 610 5.27 -0.34 -28.72
N ARG A 611 5.66 0.15 -27.53
CA ARG A 611 4.72 0.69 -26.54
C ARG A 611 4.85 2.21 -26.43
N GLU A 612 5.97 2.71 -25.94
CA GLU A 612 6.16 4.10 -25.51
C GLU A 612 7.65 4.43 -25.26
N GLY A 613 7.97 5.55 -24.58
CA GLY A 613 9.30 5.84 -24.03
C GLY A 613 10.41 5.93 -25.07
N VAL A 614 10.17 6.63 -26.17
CA VAL A 614 11.15 6.78 -27.25
C VAL A 614 12.34 7.64 -26.82
N TYR A 615 13.54 7.26 -27.22
CA TYR A 615 14.75 8.07 -27.06
C TYR A 615 15.62 8.02 -28.31
N VAL A 616 16.13 9.18 -28.75
CA VAL A 616 16.91 9.30 -29.98
C VAL A 616 18.31 9.83 -29.70
N ILE A 617 19.32 9.11 -30.20
CA ILE A 617 20.72 9.54 -30.19
C ILE A 617 21.32 9.52 -31.58
N TYR A 618 22.41 10.27 -31.76
CA TYR A 618 23.20 10.27 -32.99
C TYR A 618 24.65 9.90 -32.70
N ARG A 619 25.17 8.92 -33.46
CA ARG A 619 26.57 8.50 -33.41
C ARG A 619 27.04 8.16 -34.82
N GLU A 620 28.14 8.75 -35.25
CA GLU A 620 28.85 8.42 -36.51
C GLU A 620 27.94 8.34 -37.77
N GLY A 621 27.06 9.33 -37.96
CA GLY A 621 26.21 9.37 -39.15
C GLY A 621 24.98 8.44 -39.10
N THR A 622 24.65 7.91 -37.92
CA THR A 622 23.49 7.05 -37.70
C THR A 622 22.65 7.59 -36.55
N TYR A 623 21.33 7.63 -36.77
CA TYR A 623 20.34 7.92 -35.74
C TYR A 623 19.86 6.60 -35.16
N TYR A 624 19.89 6.49 -33.84
CA TYR A 624 19.42 5.32 -33.10
C TYR A 624 18.13 5.72 -32.41
N PHE A 625 17.06 4.99 -32.71
CA PHE A 625 15.75 5.13 -32.09
C PHE A 625 15.58 3.97 -31.14
N MET A 626 15.48 4.25 -29.87
CA MET A 626 15.24 3.26 -28.83
C MET A 626 13.84 3.51 -28.25
N TRP A 627 13.14 2.47 -27.82
CA TRP A 627 11.79 2.58 -27.25
C TRP A 627 11.54 1.46 -26.26
N SER A 628 10.48 1.59 -25.46
CA SER A 628 10.08 0.57 -24.50
C SER A 628 8.99 -0.34 -25.08
N VAL A 629 9.03 -1.60 -24.66
CA VAL A 629 8.13 -2.69 -25.03
C VAL A 629 7.43 -3.18 -23.77
N ASP A 630 6.17 -3.58 -23.90
CA ASP A 630 5.29 -4.03 -22.81
C ASP A 630 4.89 -2.93 -21.81
N ASP A 631 4.14 -3.26 -20.76
CA ASP A 631 3.62 -2.35 -19.72
C ASP A 631 4.64 -2.09 -18.60
N THR A 632 4.71 -0.86 -18.09
CA THR A 632 5.67 -0.49 -17.02
C THR A 632 5.46 -1.25 -15.69
N GLY A 633 4.27 -1.81 -15.45
CA GLY A 633 4.00 -2.72 -14.32
C GLY A 633 4.35 -4.17 -14.58
N SER A 634 4.73 -4.53 -15.82
CA SER A 634 5.20 -5.86 -16.19
C SER A 634 6.69 -6.02 -15.90
N ALA A 635 7.08 -7.17 -15.33
CA ALA A 635 8.49 -7.53 -15.21
C ALA A 635 9.21 -7.60 -16.57
N ASN A 636 8.45 -7.75 -17.66
CA ASN A 636 8.93 -7.79 -19.02
C ASN A 636 9.10 -6.39 -19.68
N TYR A 637 8.78 -5.28 -18.99
CA TYR A 637 9.07 -3.95 -19.54
C TYR A 637 10.55 -3.82 -19.90
N HIS A 638 10.87 -3.51 -21.15
CA HIS A 638 12.24 -3.59 -21.67
C HIS A 638 12.49 -2.63 -22.83
N VAL A 639 13.76 -2.39 -23.16
CA VAL A 639 14.16 -1.45 -24.23
C VAL A 639 14.55 -2.19 -25.50
N ALA A 640 13.97 -1.79 -26.62
CA ALA A 640 14.33 -2.21 -27.97
C ALA A 640 14.88 -1.05 -28.81
N TYR A 641 15.55 -1.33 -29.94
CA TYR A 641 16.04 -0.28 -30.84
C TYR A 641 16.01 -0.60 -32.34
N GLY A 642 16.06 0.48 -33.11
CA GLY A 642 16.28 0.49 -34.55
C GLY A 642 17.14 1.69 -34.95
N THR A 643 17.49 1.76 -36.23
CA THR A 643 18.37 2.80 -36.76
C THR A 643 17.80 3.48 -38.00
N SER A 644 18.26 4.70 -38.27
CA SER A 644 17.97 5.39 -39.52
C SER A 644 19.15 6.25 -39.97
N LYS A 645 19.12 6.67 -41.24
CA LYS A 645 20.01 7.69 -41.81
C LYS A 645 19.39 9.09 -41.80
N SER A 646 18.21 9.24 -41.21
CA SER A 646 17.46 10.48 -41.09
C SER A 646 16.84 10.56 -39.69
N PRO A 647 16.77 11.76 -39.08
CA PRO A 647 16.08 11.95 -37.80
C PRO A 647 14.57 11.73 -37.91
N MET A 648 14.04 11.66 -39.15
CA MET A 648 12.62 11.49 -39.44
C MET A 648 12.32 10.14 -40.11
N GLY A 649 13.14 9.12 -39.82
CA GLY A 649 12.98 7.75 -40.32
C GLY A 649 13.19 7.59 -41.84
N PRO A 650 12.77 6.44 -42.41
CA PRO A 650 12.13 5.31 -41.72
C PRO A 650 13.09 4.60 -40.75
N ILE A 651 12.54 3.95 -39.73
CA ILE A 651 13.30 3.19 -38.74
C ILE A 651 13.49 1.76 -39.25
N LYS A 652 14.74 1.30 -39.30
CA LYS A 652 15.09 -0.10 -39.53
C LYS A 652 15.40 -0.75 -38.18
N VAL A 653 14.50 -1.59 -37.69
CA VAL A 653 14.69 -2.38 -36.45
C VAL A 653 15.98 -3.21 -36.56
N ALA A 654 16.76 -3.26 -35.49
CA ALA A 654 17.99 -4.03 -35.46
C ALA A 654 17.71 -5.54 -35.47
N GLU A 655 18.64 -6.34 -36.01
CA GLU A 655 18.50 -7.81 -36.04
C GLU A 655 18.42 -8.42 -34.62
N LYS A 656 19.14 -7.81 -33.67
CA LYS A 656 19.04 -8.09 -32.23
C LYS A 656 18.56 -6.80 -31.55
N PRO A 657 17.24 -6.60 -31.44
CA PRO A 657 16.70 -5.29 -31.09
C PRO A 657 16.73 -4.99 -29.59
N ILE A 658 16.85 -5.98 -28.72
CA ILE A 658 16.82 -5.77 -27.27
C ILE A 658 18.11 -5.09 -26.82
N VAL A 659 17.98 -3.88 -26.27
CA VAL A 659 19.07 -3.11 -25.64
C VAL A 659 19.20 -3.49 -24.18
N LEU A 660 18.09 -3.59 -23.45
CA LEU A 660 18.04 -3.78 -22.01
C LEU A 660 16.77 -4.55 -21.66
N ILE A 661 16.88 -5.59 -20.83
CA ILE A 661 15.75 -6.42 -20.36
C ILE A 661 16.04 -6.92 -18.93
N GLN A 662 15.02 -7.44 -18.26
CA GLN A 662 15.11 -7.96 -16.88
C GLN A 662 16.26 -8.96 -16.66
N ASP A 663 16.72 -9.02 -15.42
CA ASP A 663 17.60 -10.07 -14.90
C ASP A 663 17.01 -10.61 -13.59
N ALA A 664 16.06 -11.54 -13.74
CA ALA A 664 15.35 -12.13 -12.61
C ALA A 664 16.27 -12.88 -11.64
N ALA A 665 17.42 -13.38 -12.09
CA ALA A 665 18.37 -14.08 -11.22
C ALA A 665 19.00 -13.14 -10.19
N ASN A 666 19.11 -11.86 -10.52
CA ASN A 666 19.59 -10.80 -9.63
C ASN A 666 18.47 -9.90 -9.09
N GLY A 667 17.20 -10.30 -9.29
CA GLY A 667 16.05 -9.52 -8.86
C GLY A 667 15.98 -8.15 -9.53
N ILE A 668 16.12 -8.10 -10.86
CA ILE A 668 16.00 -6.86 -11.63
C ILE A 668 14.86 -7.06 -12.63
N TYR A 669 13.82 -6.23 -12.56
CA TYR A 669 12.59 -6.41 -13.34
C TYR A 669 12.11 -5.11 -13.97
N GLY A 670 11.48 -5.19 -15.15
CA GLY A 670 10.84 -4.05 -15.79
C GLY A 670 11.80 -2.90 -16.16
N THR A 671 12.92 -3.22 -16.79
CA THR A 671 14.00 -2.30 -17.14
C THR A 671 13.73 -1.52 -18.43
N GLY A 672 12.74 -0.63 -18.38
CA GLY A 672 12.34 0.22 -19.52
C GLY A 672 12.37 1.71 -19.20
N HIS A 673 11.74 2.50 -20.07
CA HIS A 673 11.76 3.97 -20.14
C HIS A 673 13.12 4.58 -19.80
N HIS A 674 13.87 4.93 -20.83
CA HIS A 674 15.27 5.26 -20.67
C HIS A 674 15.62 6.58 -21.37
N SER A 675 16.75 7.12 -20.95
CA SER A 675 17.52 8.13 -21.66
C SER A 675 18.97 7.68 -21.73
N VAL A 676 19.76 8.38 -22.56
CA VAL A 676 21.17 8.07 -22.77
C VAL A 676 21.99 9.35 -22.68
N VAL A 677 23.10 9.28 -21.96
CA VAL A 677 24.11 10.35 -21.90
C VAL A 677 25.42 9.88 -22.50
N LYS A 678 26.07 10.79 -23.23
CA LYS A 678 27.45 10.65 -23.69
C LYS A 678 28.35 11.45 -22.76
N VAL A 679 29.46 10.87 -22.34
CA VAL A 679 30.48 11.60 -21.58
C VAL A 679 31.09 12.69 -22.47
N PRO A 680 31.17 13.95 -22.01
CA PRO A 680 31.68 15.06 -22.81
C PRO A 680 33.06 14.78 -23.38
N GLY A 681 33.22 14.94 -24.70
CA GLY A 681 34.50 14.73 -25.39
C GLY A 681 34.97 13.27 -25.53
N LYS A 682 34.25 12.29 -24.98
CA LYS A 682 34.59 10.86 -25.06
C LYS A 682 33.48 10.09 -25.80
N ASP A 683 33.83 9.05 -26.55
CA ASP A 683 32.84 8.13 -27.12
C ASP A 683 32.43 7.05 -26.11
N GLU A 684 31.98 7.51 -24.94
CA GLU A 684 31.56 6.70 -23.81
C GLU A 684 30.12 7.05 -23.44
N TRP A 685 29.28 6.04 -23.26
CA TRP A 685 27.83 6.18 -23.18
C TRP A 685 27.26 5.42 -22.00
N TYR A 686 26.22 5.99 -21.39
CA TYR A 686 25.50 5.40 -20.26
C TYR A 686 24.01 5.47 -20.54
N ILE A 687 23.31 4.37 -20.26
CA ILE A 687 21.85 4.30 -20.27
C ILE A 687 21.35 4.58 -18.85
N VAL A 688 20.40 5.49 -18.74
CA VAL A 688 19.69 5.83 -17.51
C VAL A 688 18.25 5.38 -17.70
N TYR A 689 17.76 4.49 -16.85
CA TYR A 689 16.47 3.81 -17.03
C TYR A 689 15.76 3.68 -15.68
N HIS A 690 14.52 3.21 -15.65
CA HIS A 690 13.92 2.78 -14.39
C HIS A 690 13.73 1.26 -14.34
N ARG A 691 13.59 0.72 -13.14
CA ARG A 691 13.15 -0.67 -12.91
C ARG A 691 12.06 -0.71 -11.86
N ILE A 692 11.30 -1.80 -11.79
CA ILE A 692 10.34 -2.05 -10.71
C ILE A 692 11.12 -2.33 -9.42
N ASN A 693 10.72 -1.71 -8.31
CA ASN A 693 11.27 -2.07 -7.00
C ASN A 693 10.78 -3.46 -6.59
N ASN A 694 11.71 -4.34 -6.20
CA ASN A 694 11.41 -5.76 -5.90
C ASN A 694 10.34 -5.96 -4.82
N LYS A 695 10.21 -5.04 -3.85
CA LYS A 695 9.20 -5.16 -2.79
C LYS A 695 7.78 -4.94 -3.30
N HIS A 696 7.64 -4.34 -4.48
CA HIS A 696 6.37 -3.94 -5.08
C HIS A 696 6.00 -4.76 -6.33
N LEU A 697 6.70 -5.86 -6.61
CA LEU A 697 6.43 -6.72 -7.78
C LEU A 697 4.96 -7.17 -7.90
N SER A 698 4.30 -7.41 -6.77
CA SER A 698 2.90 -7.82 -6.70
C SER A 698 1.96 -6.76 -6.14
N ASP A 699 2.47 -5.56 -5.82
CA ASP A 699 1.72 -4.49 -5.18
C ASP A 699 2.12 -3.13 -5.76
N GLY A 700 1.36 -2.71 -6.77
CA GLY A 700 1.63 -1.46 -7.51
C GLY A 700 2.98 -1.42 -8.23
N PRO A 701 3.42 -2.46 -8.97
CA PRO A 701 4.74 -2.49 -9.60
C PRO A 701 4.97 -1.33 -10.56
N GLY A 702 3.93 -0.93 -11.30
CA GLY A 702 4.01 0.12 -12.31
C GLY A 702 4.22 1.52 -11.76
N TYR A 703 3.95 1.77 -10.47
CA TYR A 703 4.11 3.10 -9.85
C TYR A 703 5.02 3.08 -8.61
N HIS A 704 5.84 2.04 -8.45
CA HIS A 704 6.91 1.94 -7.45
C HIS A 704 8.23 1.59 -8.12
N ARG A 705 8.68 2.47 -9.01
CA ARG A 705 9.89 2.27 -9.82
C ARG A 705 11.05 3.09 -9.28
N GLU A 706 12.25 2.71 -9.69
CA GLU A 706 13.49 3.33 -9.23
C GLU A 706 14.48 3.52 -10.38
N VAL A 707 15.12 4.69 -10.43
CA VAL A 707 16.05 5.08 -11.49
C VAL A 707 17.40 4.37 -11.32
N CYS A 708 17.93 3.80 -12.40
CA CYS A 708 19.17 3.05 -12.48
C CYS A 708 20.05 3.57 -13.63
N ILE A 709 21.37 3.30 -13.55
CA ILE A 709 22.35 3.67 -14.56
C ILE A 709 23.28 2.49 -14.83
N ASP A 710 23.50 2.17 -16.10
CA ASP A 710 24.48 1.19 -16.55
C ASP A 710 25.21 1.67 -17.80
N LYS A 711 26.38 1.09 -18.06
CA LYS A 711 27.18 1.42 -19.25
C LYS A 711 26.53 0.89 -20.52
N MET A 712 26.50 1.70 -21.57
CA MET A 712 26.02 1.30 -22.89
C MET A 712 27.19 1.32 -23.88
N GLU A 713 27.34 0.26 -24.66
CA GLU A 713 28.46 0.09 -25.57
C GLU A 713 27.96 -0.18 -27.00
N PHE A 714 28.77 0.20 -27.98
CA PHE A 714 28.54 -0.12 -29.39
C PHE A 714 29.55 -1.17 -29.85
N ASN A 715 29.10 -2.13 -30.65
CA ASN A 715 29.97 -3.01 -31.40
C ASN A 715 30.67 -2.24 -32.52
N ALA A 716 31.75 -2.82 -33.06
CA ALA A 716 32.53 -2.20 -34.14
C ALA A 716 31.73 -1.97 -35.44
N ASP A 717 30.63 -2.69 -35.65
CA ASP A 717 29.72 -2.52 -36.79
C ASP A 717 28.64 -1.43 -36.57
N GLY A 718 28.68 -0.78 -35.40
CA GLY A 718 27.74 0.26 -35.00
C GLY A 718 26.45 -0.26 -34.36
N THR A 719 26.26 -1.57 -34.19
CA THR A 719 25.12 -2.10 -33.40
C THR A 719 25.31 -1.84 -31.91
N ILE A 720 24.22 -1.68 -31.16
CA ILE A 720 24.27 -1.57 -29.70
C ILE A 720 24.53 -2.96 -29.11
N LYS A 721 25.49 -3.07 -28.19
CA LYS A 721 25.69 -4.27 -27.38
C LYS A 721 24.65 -4.28 -26.27
N GLN A 722 23.93 -5.39 -26.12
CA GLN A 722 22.91 -5.53 -25.08
C GLN A 722 23.52 -5.25 -23.70
N VAL A 723 22.89 -4.32 -22.99
CA VAL A 723 23.24 -3.88 -21.64
C VAL A 723 22.84 -4.98 -20.66
N SER A 724 23.75 -5.33 -19.75
CA SER A 724 23.44 -6.17 -18.59
C SER A 724 23.14 -5.25 -17.41
N PRO A 725 21.89 -5.19 -16.91
CA PRO A 725 21.58 -4.33 -15.78
C PRO A 725 22.28 -4.82 -14.51
N THR A 726 22.63 -3.91 -13.61
CA THR A 726 23.36 -4.26 -12.39
C THR A 726 22.74 -3.70 -11.12
N VAL A 727 22.91 -4.42 -10.00
CA VAL A 727 22.66 -3.89 -8.65
C VAL A 727 23.79 -2.96 -8.22
N LYS A 728 25.04 -3.34 -8.52
CA LYS A 728 26.24 -2.56 -8.18
C LYS A 728 26.27 -1.18 -8.85
N GLY A 729 25.70 -1.03 -10.05
CA GLY A 729 25.77 0.19 -10.84
C GLY A 729 27.18 0.51 -11.38
N ILE A 730 27.35 1.73 -11.86
CA ILE A 730 28.59 2.20 -12.51
C ILE A 730 29.58 2.79 -11.50
N SER A 731 30.87 2.83 -11.83
CA SER A 731 31.83 3.66 -11.08
C SER A 731 31.66 5.15 -11.42
N PRO A 732 32.08 6.07 -10.53
CA PRO A 732 32.12 7.51 -10.84
C PRO A 732 32.85 7.80 -12.14
N VAL A 733 32.29 8.69 -12.95
CA VAL A 733 32.81 9.07 -14.27
C VAL A 733 33.64 10.36 -14.16
N GLU A 734 34.82 10.35 -14.78
CA GLU A 734 35.75 11.49 -14.86
C GLU A 734 35.43 12.49 -15.97
#